data_AF-A0A813V4B8-F1
#
_entry.id   AF-A0A813V4B8-F1
#
_cell.length_a   1.000
_cell.length_b   1.000
_cell.length_c   1.000
_cell.angle_alpha   90.00
_cell.angle_beta   90.00
_cell.angle_gamma   90.00
#
_symmetry.space_group_name_H-M   'P 1'
#
loop_
_entity.id
_entity.type
_entity.pdbx_description
1 polymer ?
#
loop_
_entity_poly.entity_id
_entity_poly.type
_entity_poly.pdbx_seq_one_letter_code
_entity_poly.pdbx_strand_id
1 'polypeptide(L)'
;MVGANPEGIFVDANNNVYVGDQTNQRILIWFNGSSALTRSITSGVNNPFSLFVTDNNDIYVGNAYSGNRVDKWAWNTTSSVPEMYTCSQCFGIFVDINNMLYCSIFSYHQVTYKSLTQNLNVWSNVAGVSNTAGSTSTTFNNPCGIFVDTYLNLYVADYGNSRIQKFASGQLNGITIPTGAITLYRPTGVILDGDGYVFIVDNGNSRIIGSGPNGFRCVMSCSGSGSSSSQLHYPQSINFDSYGNIFVTDQYNNRIQKILLSSNVCNATTTTTTAAVVISYNQPKFGAYAAWNSNGITFATNGTVGTSPYGIFVDTNNTVYVANRANNQIRVWSSGSTILTRNITSGVTSPYSIFVTITGDIYVDNGYTNNRVDKWALHRNISNSVMQVQGACYDLFIDVNNTLYCSLYTLNQVAIKSLNGNSSMWIVAAGTACNGSTSNSLNNPRGIFVDTNLNLYVADCGNDRVQLFLSRQVTAMTVAGSTATGTISLNCPSDVALDGDGYLFIVDSGNNRIIGSGPNGFRCIIACGSTSGSASTQLSNPSTFSFDSYGNIYVTDQSNNRVQKFMSIPNTTYPLSFNQPNFCPSTTWYTDAITFANTIIAGSYIYGIFVSINNTVYVANRDNTVVYVFLEGSVISSRNITSGSNSPYAVYATLSGDVYVDNGANGQINKRAVNANSSVTIMTVNNGIEGFFIDISNTLYCSITWSHQVVKKWLNDNGTTFTLVAGTGSAGSSATQFNYPSGLYVDAQFNVYVTDCNNNRIQFFPPGQIVGITKVGNGAPGTITLNGPHAITFDANSYMFLIDSNNNRVIGSGPYGFRCLFGCTTTAGSSSSQLNVPRTFGFDSYGNLFVSDQNNNRVQKFIIASNSCSLSYNQPTFCYNALWFSNASTFATSSTIGSFPYGIFINGINTVYVPNRVSNTILTWSQWNNISTTNTYSNLNNPYSLFMSMTGDIYIDNGYSYGRVDKYTFNSSNRVTVMNVNGSCYGLFIDVSNNLYCSLKNHHQVVKLLLNNGTTIPTIAAGNGSAGPLSNMLNSPQGIYVDSNLNLYIADSANNRIQFIQTGQLNGVTIVGNGSSTNFILNYPTGIVLDANGYLFIVDSYNHRIVASSYYGFRCIVGCSGGGSTASKLSFPQSMAFDSYGNIYVTDGNNSRVQQFTLETNNCSKFPCI
;
A
#
# COMPACT_ATOMS: atom_id res chain seq x y z
N MET A 1 -19.66 -5.16 35.96
CA MET A 1 -19.62 -4.31 37.16
C MET A 1 -18.19 -4.26 37.66
N VAL A 2 -17.68 -3.07 37.94
CA VAL A 2 -16.32 -2.84 38.44
C VAL A 2 -16.44 -2.20 39.83
N GLY A 3 -15.57 -2.60 40.77
CA GLY A 3 -15.82 -2.46 42.21
C GLY A 3 -16.03 -1.03 42.74
N ALA A 4 -15.51 -0.01 42.07
CA ALA A 4 -15.89 1.41 42.17
C ALA A 4 -15.01 2.24 41.23
N ASN A 5 -15.53 3.34 40.69
CA ASN A 5 -14.75 4.39 40.01
C ASN A 5 -13.77 3.91 38.90
N PRO A 6 -14.28 3.32 37.80
CA PRO A 6 -13.44 2.95 36.67
C PRO A 6 -12.96 4.18 35.88
N GLU A 7 -11.65 4.25 35.62
CA GLU A 7 -10.99 5.39 34.96
C GLU A 7 -10.45 4.99 33.57
N GLY A 8 -9.19 4.54 33.49
CA GLY A 8 -8.55 4.13 32.24
C GLY A 8 -9.05 2.77 31.73
N ILE A 9 -9.14 2.62 30.41
CA ILE A 9 -9.44 1.34 29.75
C ILE A 9 -8.56 1.10 28.52
N PHE A 10 -8.11 -0.14 28.35
CA PHE A 10 -7.39 -0.58 27.16
C PHE A 10 -7.87 -1.97 26.73
N VAL A 11 -7.89 -2.23 25.43
CA VAL A 11 -8.18 -3.55 24.87
C VAL A 11 -7.01 -3.94 23.96
N ASP A 12 -6.41 -5.10 24.22
CA ASP A 12 -5.26 -5.57 23.43
C ASP A 12 -5.69 -6.29 22.13
N ALA A 13 -4.72 -6.59 21.27
CA ALA A 13 -4.96 -7.28 19.99
C ALA A 13 -5.59 -8.68 20.14
N ASN A 14 -5.51 -9.28 21.33
CA ASN A 14 -6.14 -10.57 21.64
C ASN A 14 -7.56 -10.42 22.21
N ASN A 15 -8.08 -9.19 22.30
CA ASN A 15 -9.34 -8.79 22.90
C ASN A 15 -9.43 -9.01 24.42
N ASN A 16 -8.30 -8.97 25.13
CA ASN A 16 -8.31 -8.87 26.58
C ASN A 16 -8.58 -7.43 27.01
N VAL A 17 -9.39 -7.24 28.04
CA VAL A 17 -9.85 -5.92 28.52
C VAL A 17 -9.16 -5.59 29.84
N TYR A 18 -8.53 -4.42 29.91
CA TYR A 18 -7.80 -3.90 31.07
C TYR A 18 -8.48 -2.64 31.59
N VAL A 19 -8.77 -2.57 32.89
CA VAL A 19 -9.50 -1.44 33.49
C VAL A 19 -8.83 -1.00 34.79
N GLY A 20 -8.63 0.30 34.94
CA GLY A 20 -8.16 0.92 36.17
C GLY A 20 -9.33 1.16 37.12
N ASP A 21 -9.30 0.52 38.29
CA ASP A 21 -10.23 0.74 39.39
C ASP A 21 -9.54 1.67 40.39
N GLN A 22 -9.89 2.96 40.31
CA GLN A 22 -9.17 4.00 41.05
C GLN A 22 -9.37 3.85 42.56
N THR A 23 -10.62 3.65 42.99
CA THR A 23 -10.99 3.59 44.41
C THR A 23 -10.38 2.38 45.11
N ASN A 24 -10.39 1.21 44.46
CA ASN A 24 -9.79 0.00 45.03
C ASN A 24 -8.31 -0.18 44.67
N GLN A 25 -7.70 0.83 44.02
CA GLN A 25 -6.27 0.87 43.68
C GLN A 25 -5.78 -0.42 43.00
N ARG A 26 -6.44 -0.81 41.92
CA ARG A 26 -6.13 -2.06 41.21
C ARG A 26 -6.39 -1.98 39.72
N ILE A 27 -5.77 -2.88 38.96
CA ILE A 27 -6.05 -3.09 37.53
C ILE A 27 -6.79 -4.40 37.39
N LEU A 28 -7.93 -4.37 36.71
CA LEU A 28 -8.79 -5.52 36.48
C LEU A 28 -8.62 -5.98 35.03
N ILE A 29 -8.47 -7.30 34.83
CA ILE A 29 -8.19 -7.90 33.52
C ILE A 29 -9.19 -9.02 33.25
N TRP A 30 -9.84 -8.95 32.08
CA TRP A 30 -10.69 -9.99 31.52
C TRP A 30 -10.04 -10.55 30.28
N PHE A 31 -9.85 -11.86 30.22
CA PHE A 31 -9.37 -12.51 28.99
C PHE A 31 -10.52 -12.69 28.00
N ASN A 32 -10.19 -12.68 26.71
CA ASN A 32 -11.16 -12.85 25.64
C ASN A 32 -12.04 -14.10 25.85
N GLY A 33 -13.34 -13.94 25.66
CA GLY A 33 -14.34 -14.99 25.89
C GLY A 33 -14.78 -15.18 27.35
N SER A 34 -14.16 -14.50 28.33
CA SER A 34 -14.57 -14.56 29.74
C SER A 34 -15.41 -13.35 30.16
N SER A 35 -16.59 -13.61 30.71
CA SER A 35 -17.40 -12.59 31.42
C SER A 35 -17.01 -12.44 32.90
N ALA A 36 -16.22 -13.38 33.43
CA ALA A 36 -15.70 -13.34 34.79
C ALA A 36 -14.33 -12.64 34.84
N LEU A 37 -14.10 -11.87 35.91
CA LEU A 37 -12.80 -11.25 36.18
C LEU A 37 -11.73 -12.33 36.20
N THR A 38 -10.76 -12.23 35.30
CA THR A 38 -9.77 -13.30 35.09
C THR A 38 -8.52 -13.07 35.93
N ARG A 39 -8.09 -11.82 36.07
CA ARG A 39 -6.91 -11.43 36.87
C ARG A 39 -7.12 -10.04 37.46
N SER A 40 -6.53 -9.80 38.64
CA SER A 40 -6.48 -8.48 39.28
C SER A 40 -5.05 -8.20 39.72
N ILE A 41 -4.55 -7.00 39.44
CA ILE A 41 -3.24 -6.51 39.91
C ILE A 41 -3.51 -5.47 41.00
N THR A 42 -3.12 -5.77 42.24
CA THR A 42 -3.31 -4.87 43.40
C THR A 42 -1.99 -4.33 43.95
N SER A 43 -0.87 -5.00 43.67
CA SER A 43 0.43 -4.60 44.22
C SER A 43 1.02 -3.43 43.45
N GLY A 44 1.32 -2.33 44.16
CA GLY A 44 2.00 -1.16 43.62
C GLY A 44 1.12 -0.22 42.76
N VAL A 45 -0.14 -0.57 42.52
CA VAL A 45 -1.10 0.27 41.79
C VAL A 45 -1.60 1.38 42.71
N ASN A 46 -1.50 2.64 42.29
CA ASN A 46 -1.90 3.79 43.11
C ASN A 46 -2.61 4.85 42.27
N ASN A 47 -3.94 4.91 42.34
CA ASN A 47 -4.78 5.80 41.51
C ASN A 47 -4.55 5.63 39.98
N PRO A 48 -4.91 4.47 39.40
CA PRO A 48 -4.77 4.21 37.96
C PRO A 48 -5.72 5.09 37.13
N PHE A 49 -5.25 6.22 36.61
CA PHE A 49 -6.06 7.17 35.82
C PHE A 49 -6.13 6.80 34.35
N SER A 50 -5.02 6.37 33.77
CA SER A 50 -4.92 6.01 32.35
C SER A 50 -4.13 4.72 32.18
N LEU A 51 -4.43 3.97 31.12
CA LEU A 51 -3.83 2.67 30.85
C LEU A 51 -3.43 2.54 29.38
N PHE A 52 -2.30 1.89 29.14
CA PHE A 52 -1.88 1.45 27.82
C PHE A 52 -1.16 0.11 27.92
N VAL A 53 -1.45 -0.84 27.02
CA VAL A 53 -0.76 -2.13 26.96
C VAL A 53 -0.02 -2.23 25.63
N THR A 54 1.27 -2.55 25.66
CA THR A 54 2.08 -2.71 24.43
C THR A 54 1.93 -4.12 23.85
N ASP A 55 2.39 -4.32 22.61
CA ASP A 55 2.38 -5.64 21.94
C ASP A 55 3.17 -6.73 22.69
N ASN A 56 4.14 -6.32 23.53
CA ASN A 56 4.89 -7.23 24.41
C ASN A 56 4.14 -7.54 25.72
N ASN A 57 2.88 -7.11 25.84
CA ASN A 57 2.00 -7.21 27.00
C ASN A 57 2.51 -6.46 28.26
N ASP A 58 3.37 -5.46 28.10
CA ASP A 58 3.72 -4.55 29.20
C ASP A 58 2.56 -3.60 29.47
N ILE A 59 2.16 -3.49 30.73
CA ILE A 59 1.05 -2.64 31.18
C ILE A 59 1.61 -1.36 31.76
N TYR A 60 1.29 -0.22 31.15
CA TYR A 60 1.66 1.11 31.62
C TYR A 60 0.45 1.81 32.24
N VAL A 61 0.64 2.41 33.41
CA VAL A 61 -0.43 3.06 34.18
C VAL A 61 0.00 4.46 34.59
N GLY A 62 -0.80 5.47 34.23
CA GLY A 62 -0.63 6.84 34.72
C GLY A 62 -1.19 7.00 36.14
N ASN A 63 -0.33 7.41 37.08
CA ASN A 63 -0.70 7.62 38.50
C ASN A 63 -0.62 9.11 38.86
N ALA A 64 -1.75 9.80 38.73
CA ALA A 64 -1.80 11.27 38.74
C ALA A 64 -1.70 11.94 40.12
N TYR A 65 -2.11 11.30 41.22
CA TYR A 65 -2.29 12.02 42.52
C TYR A 65 -1.36 11.59 43.65
N SER A 66 -0.93 10.33 43.70
CA SER A 66 -0.19 9.75 44.84
C SER A 66 1.26 9.37 44.52
N GLY A 67 1.74 9.70 43.32
CA GLY A 67 3.07 9.26 42.90
C GLY A 67 3.78 10.13 41.87
N ASN A 68 3.07 11.02 41.13
CA ASN A 68 3.64 11.77 40.02
C ASN A 68 4.52 10.85 39.15
N ARG A 69 3.91 9.79 38.62
CA ARG A 69 4.64 8.77 37.87
C ARG A 69 3.75 7.96 36.93
N VAL A 70 4.39 7.35 35.95
CA VAL A 70 3.86 6.22 35.18
C VAL A 70 4.50 4.95 35.71
N ASP A 71 3.69 3.96 36.07
CA ASP A 71 4.16 2.66 36.55
C ASP A 71 4.03 1.62 35.43
N LYS A 72 5.03 0.73 35.30
CA LYS A 72 5.04 -0.36 34.32
C LYS A 72 5.11 -1.73 34.98
N TRP A 73 4.26 -2.65 34.53
CA TRP A 73 4.29 -4.07 34.89
C TRP A 73 4.55 -4.92 33.65
N ALA A 74 5.50 -5.87 33.75
CA ALA A 74 5.65 -6.91 32.75
C ALA A 74 4.61 -8.01 32.96
N TRP A 75 3.99 -8.46 31.85
CA TRP A 75 2.89 -9.44 31.81
C TRP A 75 3.05 -10.64 32.75
N ASN A 76 4.26 -11.20 32.78
CA ASN A 76 4.61 -12.45 33.46
C ASN A 76 5.11 -12.30 34.90
N THR A 77 5.21 -11.07 35.43
CA THR A 77 5.81 -10.88 36.75
C THR A 77 4.77 -11.02 37.88
N THR A 78 5.15 -11.77 38.92
CA THR A 78 4.54 -11.76 40.25
C THR A 78 5.19 -10.71 41.18
N SER A 79 6.15 -9.95 40.64
CA SER A 79 6.88 -8.89 41.36
C SER A 79 5.93 -7.77 41.76
N SER A 80 6.05 -7.34 43.02
CA SER A 80 5.18 -6.38 43.68
C SER A 80 5.51 -4.91 43.39
N VAL A 81 6.62 -4.64 42.70
CA VAL A 81 7.15 -3.28 42.48
C VAL A 81 7.24 -2.97 40.98
N PRO A 82 6.44 -2.03 40.45
CA PRO A 82 6.51 -1.62 39.05
C PRO A 82 7.80 -0.84 38.75
N GLU A 83 8.22 -0.84 37.48
CA GLU A 83 9.23 0.11 36.98
C GLU A 83 8.58 1.52 36.95
N MET A 84 9.18 2.49 37.65
CA MET A 84 8.59 3.81 37.87
C MET A 84 9.22 4.88 36.97
N TYR A 85 8.41 5.58 36.19
CA TYR A 85 8.80 6.78 35.44
C TYR A 85 8.23 8.01 36.12
N THR A 86 9.05 8.78 36.84
CA THR A 86 8.58 10.00 37.50
C THR A 86 8.18 11.06 36.47
N CYS A 87 6.94 11.54 36.53
CA CYS A 87 6.40 12.59 35.68
C CYS A 87 5.38 13.42 36.49
N SER A 88 5.13 14.68 36.16
CA SER A 88 4.02 15.40 36.81
C SER A 88 2.67 14.70 36.52
N GLN A 89 1.65 14.97 37.35
CA GLN A 89 0.30 14.36 37.32
C GLN A 89 -0.17 13.91 35.92
N CYS A 90 0.00 12.62 35.59
CA CYS A 90 -0.24 12.06 34.26
C CYS A 90 -1.68 11.59 34.12
N PHE A 91 -2.48 12.25 33.28
CA PHE A 91 -3.91 11.92 33.12
C PHE A 91 -4.24 11.17 31.83
N GLY A 92 -3.35 11.20 30.85
CA GLY A 92 -3.46 10.47 29.59
C GLY A 92 -2.11 9.87 29.25
N ILE A 93 -2.12 8.63 28.78
CA ILE A 93 -0.92 7.87 28.45
C ILE A 93 -1.09 7.19 27.10
N PHE A 94 -0.02 7.15 26.31
CA PHE A 94 0.03 6.41 25.06
C PHE A 94 1.48 5.99 24.78
N VAL A 95 1.69 4.80 24.19
CA VAL A 95 3.01 4.39 23.70
C VAL A 95 2.92 4.23 22.18
N ASP A 96 3.73 4.99 21.44
CA ASP A 96 3.73 4.91 19.97
C ASP A 96 4.56 3.74 19.43
N ILE A 97 4.50 3.57 18.11
CA ILE A 97 5.24 2.54 17.35
C ILE A 97 6.77 2.68 17.48
N ASN A 98 7.28 3.85 17.87
CA ASN A 98 8.71 4.11 18.09
C ASN A 98 9.13 3.89 19.56
N ASN A 99 8.24 3.33 20.39
CA ASN A 99 8.43 3.16 21.83
C ASN A 99 8.64 4.49 22.58
N MET A 100 7.93 5.54 22.16
CA MET A 100 7.85 6.78 22.90
C MET A 100 6.61 6.75 23.79
N LEU A 101 6.82 6.92 25.09
CA LEU A 101 5.78 7.05 26.10
C LEU A 101 5.37 8.51 26.21
N TYR A 102 4.12 8.81 25.85
CA TYR A 102 3.52 10.13 25.98
C TYR A 102 2.72 10.22 27.28
N CYS A 103 2.71 11.41 27.85
CA CYS A 103 1.97 11.72 29.06
C CYS A 103 1.37 13.13 28.98
N SER A 104 0.07 13.26 29.21
CA SER A 104 -0.54 14.58 29.41
C SER A 104 -0.47 15.00 30.87
N ILE A 105 0.12 16.17 31.07
CA ILE A 105 0.35 16.76 32.37
C ILE A 105 -0.74 17.79 32.64
N PHE A 106 -1.81 17.35 33.29
CA PHE A 106 -3.04 18.13 33.48
C PHE A 106 -2.76 19.49 34.12
N SER A 107 -2.15 19.53 35.31
CA SER A 107 -1.92 20.77 36.06
C SER A 107 -0.83 21.69 35.50
N TYR A 108 0.03 21.19 34.61
CA TYR A 108 1.02 22.03 33.93
C TYR A 108 0.59 22.43 32.52
N HIS A 109 -0.57 21.94 32.05
CA HIS A 109 -1.12 22.29 30.76
C HIS A 109 -0.24 21.91 29.55
N GLN A 110 0.46 20.77 29.67
CA GLN A 110 1.44 20.28 28.69
C GLN A 110 1.20 18.82 28.35
N VAL A 111 1.68 18.39 27.19
CA VAL A 111 1.91 16.98 26.89
C VAL A 111 3.40 16.78 26.73
N THR A 112 3.92 15.81 27.48
CA THR A 112 5.32 15.42 27.46
C THR A 112 5.47 14.02 26.89
N TYR A 113 6.69 13.66 26.52
CA TYR A 113 7.03 12.32 26.08
C TYR A 113 8.43 11.93 26.53
N LYS A 114 8.65 10.63 26.60
CA LYS A 114 9.90 10.00 27.02
C LYS A 114 10.15 8.79 26.14
N SER A 115 11.41 8.59 25.73
CA SER A 115 11.79 7.34 25.07
C SER A 115 11.85 6.18 26.07
N LEU A 116 11.18 5.07 25.77
CA LEU A 116 11.27 3.82 26.54
C LEU A 116 12.52 3.00 26.19
N THR A 117 13.21 3.33 25.10
CA THR A 117 14.45 2.65 24.68
C THR A 117 15.71 3.28 25.29
N GLN A 118 15.57 4.47 25.90
CA GLN A 118 16.64 5.18 26.62
C GLN A 118 16.42 5.07 28.13
N ASN A 119 17.45 4.69 28.90
CA ASN A 119 17.38 4.65 30.37
C ASN A 119 17.41 6.04 31.04
N LEU A 120 17.35 7.12 30.28
CA LEU A 120 17.27 8.46 30.84
C LEU A 120 15.84 8.74 31.27
N ASN A 121 15.63 9.15 32.53
CA ASN A 121 14.32 9.56 33.04
C ASN A 121 13.99 11.03 32.68
N VAL A 122 14.20 11.39 31.42
CA VAL A 122 13.99 12.76 30.90
C VAL A 122 12.71 12.80 30.07
N TRP A 123 11.80 13.67 30.49
CA TRP A 123 10.58 14.00 29.76
C TRP A 123 10.79 15.29 28.98
N SER A 124 10.41 15.30 27.71
CA SER A 124 10.41 16.49 26.88
C SER A 124 9.00 16.92 26.55
N ASN A 125 8.78 18.22 26.38
CA ASN A 125 7.50 18.73 25.89
C ASN A 125 7.32 18.37 24.41
N VAL A 126 6.16 17.81 24.07
CA VAL A 126 5.72 17.61 22.68
C VAL A 126 4.69 18.67 22.27
N ALA A 127 3.80 19.07 23.18
CA ALA A 127 2.76 20.05 22.91
C ALA A 127 2.37 20.82 24.19
N GLY A 128 1.86 22.04 24.04
CA GLY A 128 1.62 22.95 25.16
C GLY A 128 2.92 23.64 25.57
N VAL A 129 3.15 24.85 25.06
CA VAL A 129 4.42 25.58 25.31
C VAL A 129 4.43 26.39 26.60
N SER A 130 3.33 26.40 27.36
CA SER A 130 3.18 27.18 28.59
C SER A 130 2.83 26.29 29.78
N ASN A 131 3.33 26.66 30.97
CA ASN A 131 2.92 26.08 32.24
C ASN A 131 1.61 26.71 32.78
N THR A 132 1.02 27.63 32.04
CA THR A 132 -0.23 28.33 32.38
C THR A 132 -1.33 27.98 31.39
N ALA A 133 -2.58 27.93 31.87
CA ALA A 133 -3.73 27.66 31.02
C ALA A 133 -3.80 28.67 29.88
N GLY A 134 -4.05 28.18 28.67
CA GLY A 134 -4.23 29.01 27.48
C GLY A 134 -5.10 28.33 26.45
N SER A 135 -5.67 29.12 25.53
CA SER A 135 -6.65 28.67 24.52
C SER A 135 -6.15 28.83 23.07
N THR A 136 -4.88 29.19 22.88
CA THR A 136 -4.26 29.32 21.55
C THR A 136 -3.95 27.95 20.93
N SER A 137 -3.55 27.90 19.66
CA SER A 137 -3.12 26.66 18.99
C SER A 137 -1.88 25.99 19.60
N THR A 138 -1.14 26.68 20.46
CA THR A 138 0.10 26.18 21.07
C THR A 138 -0.01 25.93 22.57
N THR A 139 -1.15 26.25 23.18
CA THR A 139 -1.39 26.15 24.62
C THR A 139 -2.61 25.27 24.92
N PHE A 140 -2.62 24.67 26.10
CA PHE A 140 -3.74 23.88 26.60
C PHE A 140 -4.28 24.48 27.89
N ASN A 141 -5.45 24.00 28.30
CA ASN A 141 -6.03 24.19 29.61
C ASN A 141 -6.41 22.80 30.12
N ASN A 142 -5.55 22.22 30.95
CA ASN A 142 -5.74 20.91 31.59
C ASN A 142 -5.88 19.71 30.63
N PRO A 143 -4.88 19.42 29.78
CA PRO A 143 -4.97 18.31 28.83
C PRO A 143 -5.08 16.96 29.57
N CYS A 144 -5.88 16.05 29.00
CA CYS A 144 -6.18 14.73 29.57
C CYS A 144 -5.92 13.63 28.52
N GLY A 145 -6.92 12.88 28.06
CA GLY A 145 -6.71 11.79 27.09
C GLY A 145 -5.92 12.18 25.85
N ILE A 146 -5.01 11.30 25.46
CA ILE A 146 -4.14 11.45 24.30
C ILE A 146 -4.17 10.20 23.43
N PHE A 147 -3.91 10.38 22.15
CA PHE A 147 -3.75 9.30 21.19
C PHE A 147 -2.73 9.70 20.13
N VAL A 148 -1.90 8.76 19.69
CA VAL A 148 -0.92 8.97 18.61
C VAL A 148 -1.24 8.02 17.47
N ASP A 149 -1.47 8.54 16.27
CA ASP A 149 -1.76 7.71 15.10
C ASP A 149 -0.49 7.09 14.48
N THR A 150 -0.66 6.21 13.50
CA THR A 150 0.44 5.52 12.81
C THR A 150 1.35 6.44 12.01
N TYR A 151 0.90 7.67 11.70
CA TYR A 151 1.69 8.72 11.08
C TYR A 151 2.36 9.64 12.11
N LEU A 152 2.30 9.27 13.41
CA LEU A 152 2.84 10.02 14.54
C LEU A 152 2.18 11.39 14.76
N ASN A 153 0.92 11.58 14.35
CA ASN A 153 0.17 12.76 14.75
C ASN A 153 -0.40 12.56 16.16
N LEU A 154 -0.24 13.57 17.01
CA LEU A 154 -0.72 13.58 18.40
C LEU A 154 -2.10 14.26 18.47
N TYR A 155 -3.08 13.56 19.05
CA TYR A 155 -4.40 14.07 19.38
C TYR A 155 -4.50 14.26 20.88
N VAL A 156 -4.94 15.43 21.32
CA VAL A 156 -5.01 15.80 22.74
C VAL A 156 -6.41 16.32 23.06
N ALA A 157 -7.04 15.72 24.07
CA ALA A 157 -8.23 16.27 24.69
C ALA A 157 -7.86 17.43 25.62
N ASP A 158 -8.20 18.65 25.19
CA ASP A 158 -7.92 19.90 25.89
C ASP A 158 -9.12 20.23 26.79
N TYR A 159 -9.20 19.52 27.93
CA TYR A 159 -10.35 19.47 28.84
C TYR A 159 -10.94 20.84 29.15
N GLY A 160 -10.12 21.77 29.64
CA GLY A 160 -10.55 23.08 30.11
C GLY A 160 -11.00 24.01 28.98
N ASN A 161 -10.49 23.81 27.76
CA ASN A 161 -10.91 24.56 26.58
C ASN A 161 -12.04 23.89 25.80
N SER A 162 -12.50 22.71 26.23
CA SER A 162 -13.59 21.97 25.58
C SER A 162 -13.35 21.73 24.08
N ARG A 163 -12.16 21.25 23.72
CA ARG A 163 -11.79 20.94 22.33
C ARG A 163 -10.83 19.75 22.24
N ILE A 164 -10.67 19.22 21.03
CA ILE A 164 -9.58 18.29 20.68
C ILE A 164 -8.61 19.02 19.76
N GLN A 165 -7.32 18.93 20.03
CA GLN A 165 -6.27 19.46 19.15
C GLN A 165 -5.44 18.33 18.55
N LYS A 166 -5.15 18.45 17.24
CA LYS A 166 -4.25 17.57 16.49
C LYS A 166 -2.94 18.30 16.18
N PHE A 167 -1.82 17.67 16.48
CA PHE A 167 -0.47 18.14 16.16
C PHE A 167 0.14 17.15 15.19
N ALA A 168 0.56 17.61 14.01
CA ALA A 168 1.32 16.77 13.11
C ALA A 168 2.73 16.53 13.67
N SER A 169 3.36 15.41 13.30
CA SER A 169 4.70 15.08 13.79
C SER A 169 5.68 16.24 13.56
N GLY A 170 6.38 16.66 14.62
CA GLY A 170 7.33 17.77 14.61
C GLY A 170 6.73 19.19 14.58
N GLN A 171 5.40 19.34 14.56
CA GLN A 171 4.73 20.65 14.60
C GLN A 171 4.36 21.06 16.03
N LEU A 172 4.61 22.33 16.38
CA LEU A 172 4.24 22.91 17.67
C LEU A 172 2.85 23.56 17.69
N ASN A 173 2.24 23.77 16.51
CA ASN A 173 0.92 24.37 16.36
C ASN A 173 -0.14 23.27 16.18
N GLY A 174 -1.10 23.23 17.09
CA GLY A 174 -2.26 22.35 17.03
C GLY A 174 -3.36 22.91 16.14
N ILE A 175 -4.00 22.03 15.37
CA ILE A 175 -5.23 22.32 14.66
C ILE A 175 -6.38 21.78 15.51
N THR A 176 -7.35 22.63 15.84
CA THR A 176 -8.57 22.19 16.53
C THR A 176 -9.40 21.33 15.59
N ILE A 177 -9.76 20.13 16.02
CA ILE A 177 -10.62 19.23 15.24
C ILE A 177 -12.03 19.85 15.16
N PRO A 178 -12.56 20.12 13.95
CA PRO A 178 -13.86 20.74 13.81
C PRO A 178 -14.98 19.73 14.07
N THR A 179 -15.68 19.86 15.20
CA THR A 179 -16.84 19.03 15.55
C THR A 179 -18.17 19.56 14.96
N GLY A 180 -18.11 20.60 14.11
CA GLY A 180 -19.28 21.20 13.47
C GLY A 180 -20.22 21.84 14.49
N ALA A 181 -21.51 21.48 14.42
CA ALA A 181 -22.54 21.98 15.34
C ALA A 181 -22.50 21.35 16.74
N ILE A 182 -21.67 20.31 16.96
CA ILE A 182 -21.57 19.63 18.25
C ILE A 182 -20.57 20.37 19.13
N THR A 183 -21.06 20.97 20.21
CA THR A 183 -20.24 21.57 21.25
C THR A 183 -19.74 20.50 22.23
N LEU A 184 -18.43 20.44 22.41
CA LEU A 184 -17.81 19.64 23.45
C LEU A 184 -17.91 20.38 24.79
N TYR A 185 -17.90 19.64 25.89
CA TYR A 185 -17.75 20.16 27.23
C TYR A 185 -16.85 19.24 28.04
N ARG A 186 -15.63 19.70 28.34
CA ARG A 186 -14.65 18.96 29.15
C ARG A 186 -14.36 17.56 28.62
N PRO A 187 -13.91 17.39 27.35
CA PRO A 187 -13.63 16.06 26.81
C PRO A 187 -12.47 15.41 27.56
N THR A 188 -12.56 14.09 27.82
CA THR A 188 -11.57 13.35 28.63
C THR A 188 -10.75 12.33 27.84
N GLY A 189 -11.27 11.84 26.71
CA GLY A 189 -10.64 10.78 25.91
C GLY A 189 -10.80 11.04 24.42
N VAL A 190 -9.81 10.62 23.63
CA VAL A 190 -9.82 10.65 22.16
C VAL A 190 -9.11 9.41 21.63
N ILE A 191 -9.68 8.75 20.62
CA ILE A 191 -9.08 7.62 19.89
C ILE A 191 -9.50 7.65 18.41
N LEU A 192 -8.76 6.95 17.54
CA LEU A 192 -9.16 6.74 16.14
C LEU A 192 -9.48 5.26 15.88
N ASP A 193 -10.37 4.99 14.92
CA ASP A 193 -10.56 3.64 14.37
C ASP A 193 -9.59 3.34 13.21
N GLY A 194 -9.68 2.13 12.63
CA GLY A 194 -8.81 1.67 11.55
C GLY A 194 -8.94 2.45 10.23
N ASP A 195 -10.06 3.17 10.03
CA ASP A 195 -10.30 4.03 8.87
C ASP A 195 -9.89 5.49 9.14
N GLY A 196 -9.46 5.81 10.36
CA GLY A 196 -9.00 7.13 10.78
C GLY A 196 -10.08 8.06 11.33
N TYR A 197 -11.29 7.57 11.65
CA TYR A 197 -12.34 8.36 12.27
C TYR A 197 -12.08 8.57 13.76
N VAL A 198 -12.27 9.79 14.25
CA VAL A 198 -12.01 10.25 15.61
C VAL A 198 -13.23 10.01 16.51
N PHE A 199 -13.03 9.38 17.66
CA PHE A 199 -14.02 9.20 18.72
C PHE A 199 -13.58 9.93 19.99
N ILE A 200 -14.51 10.62 20.64
CA ILE A 200 -14.26 11.54 21.75
C ILE A 200 -15.21 11.23 22.90
N VAL A 201 -14.64 11.14 24.11
CA VAL A 201 -15.39 11.08 25.36
C VAL A 201 -15.74 12.50 25.78
N ASP A 202 -16.99 12.91 25.58
CA ASP A 202 -17.50 14.24 25.94
C ASP A 202 -18.05 14.19 27.38
N ASN A 203 -17.13 14.08 28.34
CA ASN A 203 -17.40 13.76 29.74
C ASN A 203 -18.40 14.73 30.40
N GLY A 204 -18.23 16.04 30.21
CA GLY A 204 -19.10 17.03 30.81
C GLY A 204 -20.55 16.96 30.31
N ASN A 205 -20.75 16.43 29.10
CA ASN A 205 -22.08 16.14 28.54
C ASN A 205 -22.51 14.67 28.72
N SER A 206 -21.72 13.87 29.44
CA SER A 206 -21.97 12.44 29.69
C SER A 206 -22.30 11.61 28.44
N ARG A 207 -21.53 11.79 27.37
CA ARG A 207 -21.75 11.11 26.09
C ARG A 207 -20.46 10.77 25.35
N ILE A 208 -20.57 9.91 24.35
CA ILE A 208 -19.50 9.65 23.37
C ILE A 208 -19.92 10.25 22.04
N ILE A 209 -19.01 10.97 21.38
CA ILE A 209 -19.21 11.43 19.99
C ILE A 209 -18.14 10.83 19.08
N GLY A 210 -18.45 10.69 17.80
CA GLY A 210 -17.54 10.12 16.81
C GLY A 210 -17.71 10.76 15.45
N SER A 211 -16.62 10.91 14.71
CA SER A 211 -16.63 11.38 13.33
C SER A 211 -17.05 10.28 12.37
N GLY A 212 -17.53 10.65 11.19
CA GLY A 212 -17.82 9.75 10.08
C GLY A 212 -17.78 10.52 8.75
N PRO A 213 -18.16 9.88 7.63
CA PRO A 213 -18.19 10.52 6.30
C PRO A 213 -18.98 11.83 6.22
N ASN A 214 -19.87 12.08 7.17
CA ASN A 214 -20.77 13.24 7.23
C ASN A 214 -20.50 14.14 8.45
N GLY A 215 -19.33 14.04 9.08
CA GLY A 215 -18.95 14.82 10.26
C GLY A 215 -19.21 14.11 11.60
N PHE A 216 -19.12 14.86 12.69
CA PHE A 216 -19.29 14.33 14.05
C PHE A 216 -20.76 14.09 14.41
N ARG A 217 -21.04 12.97 15.07
CA ARG A 217 -22.36 12.62 15.62
C ARG A 217 -22.22 12.01 17.02
N CYS A 218 -23.31 12.02 17.79
CA CYS A 218 -23.36 11.29 19.05
C CYS A 218 -23.43 9.77 18.80
N VAL A 219 -22.60 9.01 19.52
CA VAL A 219 -22.45 7.56 19.40
C VAL A 219 -23.13 6.83 20.58
N MET A 220 -23.08 7.41 21.79
CA MET A 220 -23.72 6.83 22.99
C MET A 220 -24.21 7.92 23.95
N SER A 221 -25.29 7.64 24.68
CA SER A 221 -25.87 8.52 25.72
C SER A 221 -26.39 9.85 25.17
N CYS A 222 -26.95 9.81 23.96
CA CYS A 222 -27.45 10.99 23.24
C CYS A 222 -28.71 11.60 23.86
N SER A 223 -29.44 10.81 24.67
CA SER A 223 -30.61 11.24 25.44
C SER A 223 -30.26 11.86 26.81
N GLY A 224 -28.97 12.05 27.12
CA GLY A 224 -28.50 12.63 28.38
C GLY A 224 -28.04 11.58 29.41
N SER A 225 -27.57 12.06 30.56
CA SER A 225 -26.92 11.22 31.57
C SER A 225 -27.89 10.27 32.30
N GLY A 226 -27.41 9.07 32.68
CA GLY A 226 -28.17 8.11 33.48
C GLY A 226 -27.47 6.75 33.62
N SER A 227 -28.17 5.78 34.22
CA SER A 227 -27.64 4.44 34.52
C SER A 227 -28.21 3.31 33.66
N SER A 228 -29.13 3.62 32.74
CA SER A 228 -29.66 2.64 31.77
C SER A 228 -28.57 2.17 30.79
N SER A 229 -28.79 1.05 30.10
CA SER A 229 -27.80 0.47 29.16
C SER A 229 -27.47 1.33 27.95
N SER A 230 -28.25 2.38 27.67
CA SER A 230 -27.99 3.34 26.59
C SER A 230 -27.44 4.69 27.08
N GLN A 231 -27.28 4.84 28.41
CA GLN A 231 -26.83 6.08 29.04
C GLN A 231 -25.48 5.90 29.74
N LEU A 232 -24.78 7.01 29.92
CA LEU A 232 -23.52 7.13 30.65
C LEU A 232 -23.63 8.21 31.73
N HIS A 233 -22.77 8.15 32.73
CA HIS A 233 -22.66 9.17 33.76
C HIS A 233 -21.19 9.44 34.05
N TYR A 234 -20.72 10.59 33.55
CA TYR A 234 -19.30 11.00 33.56
C TYR A 234 -18.36 9.91 33.01
N PRO A 235 -18.49 9.54 31.72
CA PRO A 235 -17.59 8.58 31.10
C PRO A 235 -16.16 9.13 31.04
N GLN A 236 -15.15 8.30 31.25
CA GLN A 236 -13.75 8.77 31.37
C GLN A 236 -12.87 8.38 30.18
N SER A 237 -12.85 7.09 29.83
CA SER A 237 -11.95 6.52 28.83
C SER A 237 -12.70 5.64 27.83
N ILE A 238 -12.10 5.46 26.64
CA ILE A 238 -12.68 4.73 25.51
C ILE A 238 -11.61 3.89 24.80
N ASN A 239 -11.97 2.70 24.32
CA ASN A 239 -11.11 1.84 23.51
C ASN A 239 -11.95 0.91 22.58
N PHE A 240 -11.31 0.23 21.63
CA PHE A 240 -11.95 -0.70 20.69
C PHE A 240 -11.42 -2.13 20.85
N ASP A 241 -12.28 -3.14 20.69
CA ASP A 241 -11.80 -4.50 20.40
C ASP A 241 -11.52 -4.71 18.91
N SER A 242 -10.87 -5.82 18.54
CA SER A 242 -10.55 -6.13 17.14
C SER A 242 -11.76 -6.39 16.25
N TYR A 243 -12.97 -6.46 16.83
CA TYR A 243 -14.24 -6.52 16.10
C TYR A 243 -14.89 -5.13 15.94
N GLY A 244 -14.27 -4.07 16.45
CA GLY A 244 -14.76 -2.69 16.38
C GLY A 244 -15.75 -2.30 17.48
N ASN A 245 -16.02 -3.15 18.47
CA ASN A 245 -16.92 -2.79 19.58
C ASN A 245 -16.26 -1.76 20.50
N ILE A 246 -17.04 -0.81 21.01
CA ILE A 246 -16.55 0.25 21.88
C ILE A 246 -16.63 -0.21 23.33
N PHE A 247 -15.54 -0.03 24.07
CA PHE A 247 -15.51 -0.16 25.52
C PHE A 247 -15.35 1.22 26.14
N VAL A 248 -16.23 1.56 27.07
CA VAL A 248 -16.22 2.84 27.79
C VAL A 248 -16.27 2.62 29.30
N THR A 249 -15.48 3.39 30.03
CA THR A 249 -15.59 3.47 31.50
C THR A 249 -16.67 4.46 31.88
N ASP A 250 -17.68 3.99 32.61
CA ASP A 250 -18.85 4.74 33.04
C ASP A 250 -18.71 4.99 34.55
N GLN A 251 -17.94 6.02 34.88
CA GLN A 251 -17.31 6.23 36.17
C GLN A 251 -18.32 6.24 37.32
N TYR A 252 -19.35 7.10 37.23
CA TYR A 252 -20.31 7.29 38.33
C TYR A 252 -21.34 6.16 38.42
N ASN A 253 -21.49 5.38 37.35
CA ASN A 253 -22.29 4.16 37.38
C ASN A 253 -21.46 2.92 37.80
N ASN A 254 -20.18 3.06 38.14
CA ASN A 254 -19.28 1.99 38.57
C ASN A 254 -19.28 0.77 37.63
N ARG A 255 -19.31 1.02 36.31
CA ARG A 255 -19.32 -0.04 35.30
C ARG A 255 -18.42 0.27 34.12
N ILE A 256 -18.07 -0.77 33.39
CA ILE A 256 -17.63 -0.67 32.00
C ILE A 256 -18.79 -1.08 31.12
N GLN A 257 -18.99 -0.37 30.01
CA GLN A 257 -19.97 -0.74 29.01
C GLN A 257 -19.26 -1.17 27.73
N LYS A 258 -19.53 -2.40 27.30
CA LYS A 258 -19.24 -2.86 25.94
C LYS A 258 -20.44 -2.52 25.08
N ILE A 259 -20.24 -1.62 24.13
CA ILE A 259 -21.22 -1.28 23.12
C ILE A 259 -20.96 -2.21 21.95
N LEU A 260 -21.87 -3.17 21.78
CA LEU A 260 -21.90 -3.94 20.55
C LEU A 260 -22.34 -3.02 19.44
N LEU A 261 -21.54 -2.94 18.39
CA LEU A 261 -21.99 -2.35 17.16
C LEU A 261 -22.97 -3.36 16.52
N SER A 262 -24.24 -3.37 16.96
CA SER A 262 -25.43 -3.88 16.23
C SER A 262 -26.74 -3.19 16.68
N SER A 263 -27.40 -2.52 15.72
CA SER A 263 -28.74 -1.88 15.67
C SER A 263 -29.55 -1.54 16.97
N ASN A 264 -29.94 -0.25 17.05
CA ASN A 264 -31.08 0.38 17.78
C ASN A 264 -30.91 0.97 19.19
N VAL A 265 -30.68 2.31 19.28
CA VAL A 265 -31.47 3.28 20.12
C VAL A 265 -31.50 4.70 19.45
N CYS A 266 -32.61 4.99 18.76
CA CYS A 266 -33.38 6.25 18.57
C CYS A 266 -32.77 7.61 18.13
N ASN A 267 -32.88 7.89 16.81
CA ASN A 267 -33.53 9.02 16.09
C ASN A 267 -33.35 10.52 16.50
N ALA A 268 -32.57 11.26 15.70
CA ALA A 268 -33.05 12.29 14.74
C ALA A 268 -31.97 12.61 13.67
N THR A 269 -32.33 12.43 12.39
CA THR A 269 -31.61 12.80 11.14
C THR A 269 -30.20 12.23 10.89
N THR A 270 -30.26 10.96 10.48
CA THR A 270 -29.31 10.01 9.87
C THR A 270 -28.14 10.54 9.02
N THR A 271 -26.92 10.16 9.41
CA THR A 271 -26.04 9.31 8.58
C THR A 271 -25.21 8.42 9.49
N THR A 272 -25.55 7.14 9.52
CA THR A 272 -25.02 6.04 10.34
C THR A 272 -23.89 5.32 9.62
N THR A 273 -22.77 5.05 10.30
CA THR A 273 -21.87 3.93 10.00
C THR A 273 -22.18 2.88 11.06
N THR A 274 -22.66 1.76 10.55
CA THR A 274 -23.38 0.69 11.22
C THR A 274 -22.40 -0.25 11.91
N ALA A 275 -22.69 -0.58 13.17
CA ALA A 275 -23.07 -1.96 13.49
C ALA A 275 -22.67 -3.05 12.48
N ALA A 276 -21.79 -3.99 12.85
CA ALA A 276 -21.60 -5.21 12.07
C ALA A 276 -22.93 -5.96 12.04
N VAL A 277 -23.54 -5.99 10.87
CA VAL A 277 -24.83 -6.62 10.64
C VAL A 277 -24.67 -8.13 10.80
N VAL A 278 -25.32 -8.71 11.81
CA VAL A 278 -25.30 -10.17 12.03
C VAL A 278 -26.21 -10.82 10.99
N ILE A 279 -25.60 -11.48 10.01
CA ILE A 279 -26.27 -12.17 8.90
C ILE A 279 -26.49 -13.66 9.23
N SER A 280 -27.54 -14.26 8.67
CA SER A 280 -27.89 -15.68 8.93
C SER A 280 -27.24 -16.68 7.97
N TYR A 281 -26.50 -16.19 6.98
CA TYR A 281 -25.91 -16.96 5.89
C TYR A 281 -24.39 -16.77 5.86
N ASN A 282 -23.66 -17.73 5.31
CA ASN A 282 -22.22 -17.57 5.08
C ASN A 282 -21.97 -16.61 3.92
N GLN A 283 -21.16 -15.59 4.17
CA GLN A 283 -20.72 -14.62 3.17
C GLN A 283 -19.17 -14.52 3.18
N PRO A 284 -18.47 -15.60 2.80
CA PRO A 284 -17.00 -15.65 2.82
C PRO A 284 -16.42 -14.54 1.93
N LYS A 285 -15.27 -13.98 2.30
CA LYS A 285 -14.51 -13.05 1.46
C LYS A 285 -13.54 -13.83 0.58
N PHE A 286 -13.61 -13.61 -0.73
CA PHE A 286 -12.73 -14.29 -1.67
C PHE A 286 -11.66 -13.34 -2.21
N GLY A 287 -10.41 -13.78 -2.21
CA GLY A 287 -9.36 -13.06 -2.93
C GLY A 287 -9.59 -13.08 -4.45
N ALA A 288 -8.94 -12.16 -5.17
CA ALA A 288 -9.10 -11.98 -6.62
C ALA A 288 -8.96 -13.28 -7.46
N TYR A 289 -8.19 -14.26 -6.96
CA TYR A 289 -7.86 -15.52 -7.61
C TYR A 289 -8.55 -16.75 -7.03
N ALA A 290 -9.56 -16.58 -6.16
CA ALA A 290 -10.23 -17.72 -5.53
C ALA A 290 -10.71 -18.75 -6.57
N ALA A 291 -10.28 -19.98 -6.38
CA ALA A 291 -10.58 -21.09 -7.28
C ALA A 291 -11.20 -22.23 -6.49
N TRP A 292 -11.93 -23.09 -7.19
CA TRP A 292 -12.50 -24.29 -6.64
C TRP A 292 -11.95 -25.50 -7.38
N ASN A 293 -11.94 -26.65 -6.72
CA ASN A 293 -11.54 -27.89 -7.38
C ASN A 293 -12.44 -28.17 -8.60
N SER A 294 -11.84 -28.54 -9.72
CA SER A 294 -12.60 -28.82 -10.95
C SER A 294 -13.47 -30.08 -10.83
N ASN A 295 -13.08 -31.03 -9.97
CA ASN A 295 -13.80 -32.26 -9.69
C ASN A 295 -14.71 -32.09 -8.46
N GLY A 296 -16.02 -31.96 -8.69
CA GLY A 296 -17.03 -31.91 -7.64
C GLY A 296 -17.06 -33.19 -6.81
N ILE A 297 -17.23 -33.04 -5.50
CA ILE A 297 -17.43 -34.13 -4.55
C ILE A 297 -18.93 -34.35 -4.41
N THR A 298 -19.42 -35.56 -4.67
CA THR A 298 -20.84 -35.86 -4.43
C THR A 298 -21.10 -35.92 -2.93
N PHE A 299 -21.75 -34.88 -2.39
CA PHE A 299 -22.07 -34.77 -0.96
C PHE A 299 -23.28 -35.63 -0.58
N ALA A 300 -24.32 -35.61 -1.41
CA ALA A 300 -25.52 -36.42 -1.23
C ALA A 300 -25.99 -36.99 -2.57
N THR A 301 -26.39 -38.26 -2.57
CA THR A 301 -26.90 -38.99 -3.74
C THR A 301 -28.42 -39.12 -3.67
N ASN A 302 -29.06 -39.61 -4.75
CA ASN A 302 -30.49 -39.91 -4.77
C ASN A 302 -30.96 -40.74 -3.56
N GLY A 303 -30.15 -41.70 -3.08
CA GLY A 303 -30.50 -42.53 -1.92
C GLY A 303 -30.54 -41.76 -0.58
N THR A 304 -29.87 -40.62 -0.49
CA THR A 304 -29.78 -39.82 0.74
C THR A 304 -30.63 -38.55 0.66
N VAL A 305 -30.50 -37.76 -0.42
CA VAL A 305 -31.28 -36.52 -0.61
C VAL A 305 -32.66 -36.78 -1.20
N GLY A 306 -32.84 -37.85 -1.99
CA GLY A 306 -34.06 -38.15 -2.75
C GLY A 306 -34.03 -37.61 -4.19
N THR A 307 -35.18 -37.66 -4.87
CA THR A 307 -35.31 -37.21 -6.26
C THR A 307 -35.65 -35.72 -6.35
N SER A 308 -35.12 -35.01 -7.35
CA SER A 308 -35.30 -33.58 -7.58
C SER A 308 -35.06 -32.67 -6.33
N PRO A 309 -33.87 -32.70 -5.72
CA PRO A 309 -33.47 -31.69 -4.73
C PRO A 309 -33.49 -30.30 -5.39
N TYR A 310 -34.00 -29.27 -4.70
CA TYR A 310 -34.18 -27.94 -5.31
C TYR A 310 -33.47 -26.82 -4.54
N GLY A 311 -33.95 -26.47 -3.34
CA GLY A 311 -33.39 -25.40 -2.52
C GLY A 311 -32.34 -25.93 -1.57
N ILE A 312 -31.22 -25.22 -1.43
CA ILE A 312 -30.18 -25.52 -0.44
C ILE A 312 -29.82 -24.28 0.37
N PHE A 313 -29.63 -24.46 1.67
CA PHE A 313 -29.14 -23.42 2.56
C PHE A 313 -28.06 -24.01 3.47
N VAL A 314 -26.96 -23.28 3.66
CA VAL A 314 -25.91 -23.64 4.60
C VAL A 314 -25.79 -22.52 5.63
N ASP A 315 -26.12 -22.84 6.89
CA ASP A 315 -26.09 -21.86 7.97
C ASP A 315 -24.66 -21.51 8.41
N THR A 316 -24.54 -20.49 9.27
CA THR A 316 -23.23 -20.02 9.79
C THR A 316 -22.49 -21.06 10.63
N ASN A 317 -23.15 -22.16 11.02
CA ASN A 317 -22.53 -23.31 11.69
C ASN A 317 -22.15 -24.43 10.72
N ASN A 318 -22.29 -24.21 9.42
CA ASN A 318 -22.09 -25.17 8.33
C ASN A 318 -23.05 -26.36 8.34
N THR A 319 -24.24 -26.20 8.93
CA THR A 319 -25.32 -27.17 8.79
C THR A 319 -25.96 -27.02 7.41
N VAL A 320 -26.08 -28.11 6.67
CA VAL A 320 -26.63 -28.13 5.31
C VAL A 320 -28.10 -28.53 5.36
N TYR A 321 -28.98 -27.69 4.84
CA TYR A 321 -30.42 -27.93 4.71
C TYR A 321 -30.78 -28.03 3.23
N VAL A 322 -31.48 -29.09 2.83
CA VAL A 322 -31.92 -29.29 1.45
C VAL A 322 -33.41 -29.54 1.41
N ALA A 323 -34.13 -28.67 0.70
CA ALA A 323 -35.52 -28.86 0.34
C ALA A 323 -35.63 -29.83 -0.85
N ASN A 324 -36.28 -30.96 -0.62
CA ASN A 324 -36.57 -31.92 -1.67
C ASN A 324 -38.03 -31.80 -2.12
N ARG A 325 -38.20 -31.37 -3.38
CA ARG A 325 -39.48 -31.07 -3.99
C ARG A 325 -40.33 -32.32 -4.24
N ALA A 326 -39.75 -33.40 -4.76
CA ALA A 326 -40.53 -34.58 -5.18
C ALA A 326 -40.92 -35.46 -3.99
N ASN A 327 -40.11 -35.48 -2.94
CA ASN A 327 -40.33 -36.30 -1.75
C ASN A 327 -41.00 -35.55 -0.59
N ASN A 328 -41.38 -34.27 -0.76
CA ASN A 328 -42.05 -33.45 0.26
C ASN A 328 -41.30 -33.43 1.62
N GLN A 329 -39.98 -33.20 1.59
CA GLN A 329 -39.16 -33.31 2.79
C GLN A 329 -38.03 -32.28 2.83
N ILE A 330 -37.56 -31.97 4.04
CA ILE A 330 -36.34 -31.20 4.28
C ILE A 330 -35.32 -32.12 4.93
N ARG A 331 -34.17 -32.26 4.27
CA ARG A 331 -33.04 -33.07 4.75
C ARG A 331 -32.00 -32.15 5.38
N VAL A 332 -31.50 -32.52 6.56
CA VAL A 332 -30.51 -31.72 7.29
C VAL A 332 -29.30 -32.56 7.68
N TRP A 333 -28.11 -32.03 7.43
CA TRP A 333 -26.83 -32.61 7.83
C TRP A 333 -26.05 -31.62 8.69
N SER A 334 -25.64 -32.05 9.89
CA SER A 334 -24.71 -31.29 10.73
C SER A 334 -23.38 -31.05 10.02
N SER A 335 -22.68 -29.99 10.42
CA SER A 335 -21.34 -29.64 9.96
C SER A 335 -20.40 -30.85 9.88
N GLY A 336 -19.81 -31.07 8.71
CA GLY A 336 -18.85 -32.15 8.45
C GLY A 336 -19.45 -33.56 8.36
N SER A 337 -20.76 -33.74 8.57
CA SER A 337 -21.42 -35.05 8.49
C SER A 337 -21.97 -35.32 7.09
N THR A 338 -21.73 -36.53 6.57
CA THR A 338 -22.42 -37.07 5.39
C THR A 338 -23.65 -37.91 5.78
N ILE A 339 -23.81 -38.20 7.08
CA ILE A 339 -24.96 -38.91 7.64
C ILE A 339 -26.07 -37.91 7.93
N LEU A 340 -27.28 -38.24 7.50
CA LEU A 340 -28.47 -37.43 7.71
C LEU A 340 -28.73 -37.25 9.21
N THR A 341 -28.80 -36.00 9.64
CA THR A 341 -29.05 -35.63 11.05
C THR A 341 -30.54 -35.49 11.35
N ARG A 342 -31.29 -34.88 10.44
CA ARG A 342 -32.74 -34.66 10.62
C ARG A 342 -33.47 -34.81 9.30
N ASN A 343 -34.67 -35.38 9.36
CA ASN A 343 -35.63 -35.41 8.26
C ASN A 343 -36.95 -34.78 8.71
N ILE A 344 -37.40 -33.74 8.01
CA ILE A 344 -38.68 -33.06 8.30
C ILE A 344 -39.65 -33.38 7.17
N THR A 345 -40.73 -34.08 7.48
CA THR A 345 -41.77 -34.49 6.52
C THR A 345 -43.16 -33.95 6.89
N SER A 346 -43.36 -33.52 8.14
CA SER A 346 -44.63 -32.98 8.60
C SER A 346 -44.80 -31.53 8.18
N GLY A 347 -45.92 -31.23 7.50
CA GLY A 347 -46.29 -29.87 7.12
C GLY A 347 -45.49 -29.29 5.96
N VAL A 348 -44.81 -30.12 5.16
CA VAL A 348 -44.05 -29.72 3.96
C VAL A 348 -44.68 -30.36 2.73
N THR A 349 -44.84 -29.62 1.64
CA THR A 349 -45.43 -30.07 0.38
C THR A 349 -44.73 -29.37 -0.77
N SER A 350 -44.08 -30.13 -1.63
CA SER A 350 -43.35 -29.68 -2.81
C SER A 350 -42.48 -28.42 -2.62
N PRO A 351 -41.53 -28.43 -1.65
CA PRO A 351 -40.74 -27.25 -1.34
C PRO A 351 -39.70 -26.99 -2.44
N TYR A 352 -39.66 -25.76 -2.92
CA TYR A 352 -38.68 -25.18 -3.82
C TYR A 352 -37.56 -24.49 -3.04
N SER A 353 -37.89 -23.73 -1.99
CA SER A 353 -36.90 -22.87 -1.34
C SER A 353 -36.88 -22.99 0.17
N ILE A 354 -35.74 -22.63 0.76
CA ILE A 354 -35.47 -22.76 2.18
C ILE A 354 -34.52 -21.64 2.64
N PHE A 355 -34.80 -21.04 3.78
CA PHE A 355 -33.91 -20.11 4.47
C PHE A 355 -33.89 -20.42 5.96
N VAL A 356 -32.72 -20.35 6.58
CA VAL A 356 -32.57 -20.58 8.03
C VAL A 356 -31.98 -19.33 8.68
N THR A 357 -32.64 -18.85 9.73
CA THR A 357 -32.19 -17.65 10.47
C THR A 357 -31.10 -17.99 11.48
N ILE A 358 -30.40 -16.98 12.02
CA ILE A 358 -29.37 -17.15 13.06
C ILE A 358 -29.89 -17.83 14.34
N THR A 359 -31.20 -17.73 14.63
CA THR A 359 -31.85 -18.45 15.74
C THR A 359 -32.12 -19.93 15.42
N GLY A 360 -31.85 -20.33 14.18
CA GLY A 360 -32.11 -21.65 13.62
C GLY A 360 -33.57 -21.93 13.29
N ASP A 361 -34.41 -20.89 13.21
CA ASP A 361 -35.76 -21.03 12.65
C ASP A 361 -35.68 -21.29 11.14
N ILE A 362 -36.39 -22.31 10.69
CA ILE A 362 -36.40 -22.78 9.29
C ILE A 362 -37.65 -22.25 8.60
N TYR A 363 -37.49 -21.53 7.49
CA TYR A 363 -38.55 -21.00 6.64
C TYR A 363 -38.52 -21.69 5.29
N VAL A 364 -39.63 -22.29 4.90
CA VAL A 364 -39.72 -23.11 3.69
C VAL A 364 -41.01 -22.79 2.97
N ASP A 365 -40.95 -22.71 1.65
CA ASP A 365 -42.15 -22.61 0.82
C ASP A 365 -42.90 -23.95 0.80
N ASN A 366 -44.23 -23.87 0.74
CA ASN A 366 -45.09 -25.03 0.85
C ASN A 366 -45.80 -25.38 -0.47
N GLY A 367 -45.21 -24.98 -1.60
CA GLY A 367 -45.61 -25.34 -2.95
C GLY A 367 -46.91 -24.68 -3.42
N TYR A 368 -47.24 -24.91 -4.70
CA TYR A 368 -48.42 -24.35 -5.39
C TYR A 368 -49.77 -24.81 -4.82
N THR A 369 -49.79 -25.90 -4.06
CA THR A 369 -51.04 -26.44 -3.49
C THR A 369 -51.44 -25.72 -2.21
N ASN A 370 -50.46 -25.36 -1.37
CA ASN A 370 -50.72 -24.71 -0.09
C ASN A 370 -50.51 -23.19 -0.14
N ASN A 371 -49.82 -22.67 -1.16
CA ASN A 371 -49.66 -21.25 -1.47
C ASN A 371 -49.24 -20.41 -0.26
N ARG A 372 -48.25 -20.90 0.50
CA ARG A 372 -47.80 -20.24 1.74
C ARG A 372 -46.35 -20.56 2.07
N VAL A 373 -45.76 -19.73 2.91
CA VAL A 373 -44.48 -19.98 3.56
C VAL A 373 -44.74 -20.36 5.01
N ASP A 374 -44.10 -21.45 5.44
CA ASP A 374 -44.23 -22.00 6.79
C ASP A 374 -42.91 -21.85 7.55
N LYS A 375 -43.02 -21.64 8.86
CA LYS A 375 -41.89 -21.52 9.81
C LYS A 375 -41.89 -22.70 10.78
N TRP A 376 -40.74 -23.34 10.94
CA TRP A 376 -40.46 -24.28 12.02
C TRP A 376 -39.51 -23.62 13.02
N ALA A 377 -39.94 -23.55 14.28
CA ALA A 377 -39.05 -23.16 15.37
C ALA A 377 -37.98 -24.23 15.59
N LEU A 378 -36.78 -23.81 16.00
CA LEU A 378 -35.69 -24.72 16.34
C LEU A 378 -36.19 -25.87 17.25
N HIS A 379 -35.91 -27.12 16.85
CA HIS A 379 -36.31 -28.36 17.54
C HIS A 379 -37.81 -28.68 17.62
N ARG A 380 -38.68 -28.00 16.86
CA ARG A 380 -40.10 -28.39 16.74
C ARG A 380 -40.42 -29.06 15.41
N ASN A 381 -41.32 -30.05 15.44
CA ASN A 381 -41.82 -30.77 14.26
C ASN A 381 -43.18 -30.24 13.77
N ILE A 382 -43.58 -29.06 14.26
CA ILE A 382 -44.84 -28.40 13.91
C ILE A 382 -44.48 -27.06 13.27
N SER A 383 -45.02 -26.80 12.08
CA SER A 383 -44.95 -25.49 11.42
C SER A 383 -46.14 -24.62 11.74
N ASN A 384 -45.95 -23.31 11.57
CA ASN A 384 -47.05 -22.36 11.43
C ASN A 384 -46.85 -21.53 10.14
N SER A 385 -47.95 -21.16 9.50
CA SER A 385 -47.89 -20.29 8.32
C SER A 385 -47.52 -18.86 8.71
N VAL A 386 -46.51 -18.30 8.05
CA VAL A 386 -46.01 -16.94 8.30
C VAL A 386 -46.28 -15.97 7.15
N MET A 387 -46.59 -16.47 5.95
CA MET A 387 -46.92 -15.66 4.78
C MET A 387 -47.85 -16.45 3.86
N GLN A 388 -48.95 -15.84 3.41
CA GLN A 388 -49.84 -16.40 2.39
C GLN A 388 -49.48 -15.80 1.05
N VAL A 389 -49.16 -16.61 0.05
CA VAL A 389 -48.71 -16.16 -1.29
C VAL A 389 -49.67 -16.64 -2.38
N GLN A 390 -49.43 -16.25 -3.62
CA GLN A 390 -50.19 -16.72 -4.79
C GLN A 390 -49.24 -17.51 -5.70
N GLY A 391 -49.06 -18.80 -5.40
CA GLY A 391 -48.10 -19.69 -6.06
C GLY A 391 -47.03 -20.23 -5.10
N ALA A 392 -45.94 -20.75 -5.66
CA ALA A 392 -44.76 -21.19 -4.92
C ALA A 392 -43.67 -20.09 -4.89
N CYS A 393 -42.90 -20.03 -3.80
CA CYS A 393 -41.72 -19.18 -3.73
C CYS A 393 -40.53 -19.95 -4.32
N TYR A 394 -40.08 -19.57 -5.51
CA TYR A 394 -38.93 -20.23 -6.15
C TYR A 394 -37.63 -19.99 -5.40
N ASP A 395 -37.59 -18.88 -4.65
CA ASP A 395 -36.55 -18.62 -3.68
C ASP A 395 -37.07 -17.77 -2.52
N LEU A 396 -36.44 -17.92 -1.35
CA LEU A 396 -36.75 -17.24 -0.10
C LEU A 396 -35.49 -16.63 0.49
N PHE A 397 -35.60 -15.38 0.91
CA PHE A 397 -34.52 -14.70 1.63
C PHE A 397 -35.08 -13.92 2.81
N ILE A 398 -34.37 -13.90 3.94
CA ILE A 398 -34.73 -13.03 5.07
C ILE A 398 -33.61 -12.03 5.27
N ASP A 399 -33.94 -10.75 5.11
CA ASP A 399 -32.98 -9.67 5.29
C ASP A 399 -32.70 -9.38 6.77
N VAL A 400 -31.74 -8.48 6.97
CA VAL A 400 -31.21 -8.10 8.28
C VAL A 400 -32.21 -7.30 9.13
N ASN A 401 -33.35 -6.90 8.55
CA ASN A 401 -34.47 -6.25 9.23
C ASN A 401 -35.63 -7.22 9.53
N ASN A 402 -35.41 -8.54 9.40
CA ASN A 402 -36.43 -9.58 9.50
C ASN A 402 -37.56 -9.40 8.47
N THR A 403 -37.24 -9.00 7.24
CA THR A 403 -38.19 -9.00 6.12
C THR A 403 -37.99 -10.25 5.30
N LEU A 404 -39.05 -11.03 5.13
CA LEU A 404 -39.11 -12.21 4.27
C LEU A 404 -39.40 -11.79 2.83
N TYR A 405 -38.57 -12.22 1.90
CA TYR A 405 -38.71 -12.06 0.46
C TYR A 405 -39.07 -13.40 -0.15
N CYS A 406 -39.94 -13.39 -1.16
CA CYS A 406 -40.40 -14.55 -1.89
C CYS A 406 -40.44 -14.22 -3.38
N SER A 407 -39.69 -14.98 -4.17
CA SER A 407 -39.71 -14.85 -5.63
C SER A 407 -40.87 -15.64 -6.23
N LEU A 408 -41.84 -14.94 -6.82
CA LEU A 408 -43.06 -15.51 -7.37
C LEU A 408 -42.92 -15.67 -8.89
N TYR A 409 -42.35 -16.81 -9.29
CA TYR A 409 -42.07 -17.19 -10.68
C TYR A 409 -43.25 -16.92 -11.62
N THR A 410 -44.44 -17.46 -11.32
CA THR A 410 -45.61 -17.36 -12.21
C THR A 410 -46.21 -15.96 -12.28
N LEU A 411 -45.97 -15.14 -11.26
CA LEU A 411 -46.47 -13.77 -11.18
C LEU A 411 -45.45 -12.74 -11.65
N ASN A 412 -44.24 -13.13 -12.06
CA ASN A 412 -43.23 -12.19 -12.56
C ASN A 412 -42.89 -11.07 -11.56
N GLN A 413 -42.84 -11.39 -10.26
CA GLN A 413 -42.59 -10.41 -9.21
C GLN A 413 -41.94 -11.03 -7.97
N VAL A 414 -41.36 -10.19 -7.12
CA VAL A 414 -40.86 -10.55 -5.78
C VAL A 414 -41.76 -9.92 -4.73
N ALA A 415 -42.32 -10.74 -3.85
CA ALA A 415 -43.17 -10.35 -2.74
C ALA A 415 -42.36 -10.22 -1.43
N ILE A 416 -42.70 -9.25 -0.59
CA ILE A 416 -42.06 -9.04 0.71
C ILE A 416 -43.03 -8.91 1.86
N LYS A 417 -42.60 -9.34 3.04
CA LYS A 417 -43.36 -9.30 4.27
C LYS A 417 -42.46 -9.12 5.49
N SER A 418 -42.77 -8.15 6.35
CA SER A 418 -42.10 -8.05 7.66
C SER A 418 -42.51 -9.20 8.59
N LEU A 419 -41.53 -9.81 9.27
CA LEU A 419 -41.74 -10.83 10.28
C LEU A 419 -41.91 -10.25 11.69
N ASN A 420 -41.72 -8.94 11.87
CA ASN A 420 -41.88 -8.27 13.17
C ASN A 420 -43.36 -8.01 13.53
N GLY A 421 -44.30 -8.30 12.61
CA GLY A 421 -45.74 -8.13 12.81
C GLY A 421 -46.55 -9.39 12.53
N ASN A 422 -47.78 -9.45 13.05
CA ASN A 422 -48.66 -10.62 12.95
C ASN A 422 -49.51 -10.68 11.66
N SER A 423 -49.41 -9.67 10.78
CA SER A 423 -50.12 -9.70 9.49
C SER A 423 -49.62 -10.85 8.62
N SER A 424 -50.48 -11.50 7.84
CA SER A 424 -50.11 -12.49 6.81
C SER A 424 -49.99 -11.88 5.40
N MET A 425 -50.34 -10.60 5.25
CA MET A 425 -50.34 -9.87 3.98
C MET A 425 -48.92 -9.45 3.58
N TRP A 426 -48.64 -9.46 2.29
CA TRP A 426 -47.37 -9.03 1.68
C TRP A 426 -47.59 -7.90 0.67
N ILE A 427 -46.51 -7.25 0.27
CA ILE A 427 -46.48 -6.23 -0.79
C ILE A 427 -45.45 -6.59 -1.86
N VAL A 428 -45.54 -5.97 -3.04
CA VAL A 428 -44.58 -6.18 -4.14
C VAL A 428 -43.32 -5.36 -3.89
N ALA A 429 -42.15 -6.01 -3.93
CA ALA A 429 -40.85 -5.36 -3.88
C ALA A 429 -40.28 -5.09 -5.28
N ALA A 430 -40.49 -6.00 -6.23
CA ALA A 430 -39.97 -5.90 -7.59
C ALA A 430 -40.89 -6.61 -8.59
N GLY A 431 -40.92 -6.12 -9.84
CA GLY A 431 -41.80 -6.64 -10.90
C GLY A 431 -43.18 -5.97 -10.92
N THR A 432 -43.90 -6.13 -12.03
CA THR A 432 -45.20 -5.47 -12.30
C THR A 432 -46.39 -6.43 -12.33
N ALA A 433 -46.21 -7.65 -11.83
CA ALA A 433 -47.16 -8.76 -12.00
C ALA A 433 -47.36 -9.21 -13.48
N CYS A 434 -46.61 -8.65 -14.42
CA CYS A 434 -46.66 -8.97 -15.85
C CYS A 434 -45.25 -9.28 -16.36
N ASN A 435 -45.16 -10.22 -17.30
CA ASN A 435 -43.90 -10.53 -17.98
C ASN A 435 -43.45 -9.32 -18.80
N GLY A 436 -42.20 -8.90 -18.63
CA GLY A 436 -41.56 -7.91 -19.49
C GLY A 436 -40.04 -7.88 -19.33
N SER A 437 -39.39 -7.06 -20.15
CA SER A 437 -37.92 -6.87 -20.15
C SER A 437 -37.48 -5.43 -19.82
N THR A 438 -38.42 -4.53 -19.50
CA THR A 438 -38.10 -3.16 -19.03
C THR A 438 -37.46 -3.20 -17.63
N SER A 439 -36.92 -2.06 -17.17
CA SER A 439 -36.19 -1.99 -15.90
C SER A 439 -37.04 -2.27 -14.66
N ASN A 440 -38.36 -2.12 -14.73
CA ASN A 440 -39.29 -2.39 -13.63
C ASN A 440 -40.02 -3.73 -13.74
N SER A 441 -39.88 -4.45 -14.85
CA SER A 441 -40.55 -5.73 -15.09
C SER A 441 -39.57 -6.89 -14.99
N LEU A 442 -40.08 -8.05 -14.57
CA LEU A 442 -39.35 -9.31 -14.53
C LEU A 442 -40.05 -10.31 -15.46
N ASN A 443 -39.35 -11.38 -15.82
CA ASN A 443 -39.86 -12.49 -16.60
C ASN A 443 -39.38 -13.78 -15.93
N ASN A 444 -40.30 -14.49 -15.27
CA ASN A 444 -40.02 -15.73 -14.57
C ASN A 444 -38.86 -15.63 -13.55
N PRO A 445 -38.90 -14.69 -12.59
CA PRO A 445 -37.83 -14.53 -11.61
C PRO A 445 -37.65 -15.80 -10.77
N ARG A 446 -36.40 -16.15 -10.47
CA ARG A 446 -36.03 -17.32 -9.65
C ARG A 446 -35.28 -16.87 -8.40
N GLY A 447 -33.99 -17.16 -8.27
CA GLY A 447 -33.23 -16.84 -7.07
C GLY A 447 -33.10 -15.35 -6.78
N ILE A 448 -33.01 -15.05 -5.49
CA ILE A 448 -32.95 -13.71 -4.94
C ILE A 448 -31.91 -13.62 -3.83
N PHE A 449 -31.23 -12.49 -3.76
CA PHE A 449 -30.32 -12.18 -2.64
C PHE A 449 -30.53 -10.75 -2.20
N VAL A 450 -30.53 -10.50 -0.90
CA VAL A 450 -30.65 -9.14 -0.34
C VAL A 450 -29.38 -8.82 0.43
N ASP A 451 -28.67 -7.78 0.01
CA ASP A 451 -27.45 -7.35 0.69
C ASP A 451 -27.75 -6.62 2.02
N THR A 452 -26.70 -6.29 2.78
CA THR A 452 -26.83 -5.59 4.06
C THR A 452 -27.30 -4.13 3.91
N ASN A 453 -27.26 -3.57 2.70
CA ASN A 453 -27.83 -2.27 2.35
C ASN A 453 -29.30 -2.38 1.88
N LEU A 454 -29.90 -3.58 1.95
CA LEU A 454 -31.26 -3.89 1.52
C LEU A 454 -31.48 -3.72 0.01
N ASN A 455 -30.43 -3.90 -0.79
CA ASN A 455 -30.56 -3.99 -2.24
C ASN A 455 -30.92 -5.42 -2.63
N LEU A 456 -31.89 -5.56 -3.53
CA LEU A 456 -32.43 -6.84 -3.98
C LEU A 456 -31.84 -7.22 -5.34
N TYR A 457 -31.12 -8.34 -5.38
CA TYR A 457 -30.64 -8.97 -6.59
C TYR A 457 -31.64 -10.05 -7.00
N VAL A 458 -32.04 -10.07 -8.28
CA VAL A 458 -33.02 -11.02 -8.81
C VAL A 458 -32.46 -11.68 -10.06
N ALA A 459 -32.42 -13.02 -10.06
CA ALA A 459 -32.18 -13.83 -11.24
C ALA A 459 -33.42 -13.81 -12.14
N ASP A 460 -33.39 -12.98 -13.17
CA ASP A 460 -34.48 -12.77 -14.13
C ASP A 460 -34.36 -13.79 -15.26
N CYS A 461 -34.63 -15.07 -14.93
CA CYS A 461 -34.35 -16.23 -15.79
C CYS A 461 -34.88 -16.06 -17.21
N GLY A 462 -36.12 -15.59 -17.40
CA GLY A 462 -36.73 -15.47 -18.72
C GLY A 462 -36.12 -14.37 -19.61
N ASN A 463 -35.29 -13.49 -19.04
CA ASN A 463 -34.59 -12.42 -19.75
C ASN A 463 -33.05 -12.62 -19.75
N ASP A 464 -32.54 -13.76 -19.30
CA ASP A 464 -31.11 -14.11 -19.30
C ASP A 464 -30.21 -13.05 -18.62
N ARG A 465 -30.67 -12.52 -17.47
CA ARG A 465 -29.98 -11.43 -16.77
C ARG A 465 -30.16 -11.48 -15.25
N VAL A 466 -29.30 -10.75 -14.53
CA VAL A 466 -29.46 -10.45 -13.11
C VAL A 466 -29.77 -8.97 -12.94
N GLN A 467 -30.85 -8.68 -12.21
CA GLN A 467 -31.34 -7.34 -11.96
C GLN A 467 -31.05 -6.90 -10.52
N LEU A 468 -30.55 -5.68 -10.33
CA LEU A 468 -30.34 -5.05 -9.04
C LEU A 468 -31.37 -3.94 -8.81
N PHE A 469 -32.26 -4.14 -7.84
CA PHE A 469 -33.16 -3.12 -7.31
C PHE A 469 -32.52 -2.51 -6.08
N LEU A 470 -32.13 -1.24 -6.15
CA LEU A 470 -31.65 -0.53 -4.96
C LEU A 470 -32.78 -0.38 -3.95
N SER A 471 -32.43 -0.28 -2.66
CA SER A 471 -33.43 -0.19 -1.59
C SER A 471 -34.49 0.88 -1.88
N ARG A 472 -35.77 0.49 -1.80
CA ARG A 472 -36.97 1.31 -2.06
C ARG A 472 -37.16 1.79 -3.52
N GLN A 473 -36.38 1.29 -4.47
CA GLN A 473 -36.58 1.57 -5.89
C GLN A 473 -37.37 0.46 -6.57
N VAL A 474 -38.18 0.84 -7.57
CA VAL A 474 -39.01 -0.09 -8.36
C VAL A 474 -38.43 -0.37 -9.74
N THR A 475 -37.34 0.31 -10.10
CA THR A 475 -36.58 0.11 -11.34
C THR A 475 -35.22 -0.48 -11.02
N ALA A 476 -34.81 -1.48 -11.78
CA ALA A 476 -33.54 -2.16 -11.62
C ALA A 476 -32.49 -1.75 -12.65
N MET A 477 -31.23 -2.02 -12.29
CA MET A 477 -30.07 -1.98 -13.16
C MET A 477 -29.61 -3.41 -13.48
N THR A 478 -29.33 -3.69 -14.75
CA THR A 478 -28.80 -4.98 -15.14
C THR A 478 -27.33 -5.08 -14.72
N VAL A 479 -27.00 -5.99 -13.81
CA VAL A 479 -25.63 -6.16 -13.27
C VAL A 479 -24.87 -7.33 -13.89
N ALA A 480 -25.56 -8.26 -14.55
CA ALA A 480 -24.96 -9.37 -15.31
C ALA A 480 -25.91 -9.88 -16.40
N GLY A 481 -25.37 -10.42 -17.49
CA GLY A 481 -26.14 -11.06 -18.56
C GLY A 481 -26.52 -10.11 -19.69
N SER A 482 -27.65 -10.40 -20.36
CA SER A 482 -28.10 -9.66 -21.54
C SER A 482 -28.17 -8.15 -21.26
N THR A 483 -27.70 -7.30 -22.18
CA THR A 483 -27.65 -5.81 -22.08
C THR A 483 -26.60 -5.19 -21.13
N ALA A 484 -25.89 -5.96 -20.31
CA ALA A 484 -24.84 -5.43 -19.41
C ALA A 484 -23.46 -5.41 -20.09
N THR A 485 -22.91 -4.22 -20.36
CA THR A 485 -21.59 -4.03 -20.99
C THR A 485 -20.45 -4.55 -20.13
N GLY A 486 -19.51 -5.31 -20.73
CA GLY A 486 -18.33 -5.82 -20.02
C GLY A 486 -18.61 -7.01 -19.09
N THR A 487 -19.76 -7.67 -19.22
CA THR A 487 -20.15 -8.86 -18.43
C THR A 487 -20.17 -10.14 -19.28
N ILE A 488 -20.51 -11.28 -18.67
CA ILE A 488 -20.62 -12.58 -19.34
C ILE A 488 -22.07 -12.87 -19.75
N SER A 489 -22.27 -13.54 -20.88
CA SER A 489 -23.60 -14.01 -21.31
C SER A 489 -24.15 -15.09 -20.37
N LEU A 490 -25.42 -14.97 -20.02
CA LEU A 490 -26.16 -15.93 -19.18
C LEU A 490 -27.26 -16.62 -20.00
N ASN A 491 -27.80 -17.72 -19.49
CA ASN A 491 -28.95 -18.45 -20.03
C ASN A 491 -29.78 -19.01 -18.86
N CYS A 492 -30.96 -18.44 -18.63
CA CYS A 492 -31.82 -18.69 -17.47
C CYS A 492 -31.03 -18.81 -16.16
N PRO A 493 -30.47 -17.71 -15.63
CA PRO A 493 -29.88 -17.72 -14.29
C PRO A 493 -30.95 -18.15 -13.27
N SER A 494 -30.63 -19.11 -12.41
CA SER A 494 -31.59 -19.68 -11.45
C SER A 494 -31.36 -19.24 -10.02
N ASP A 495 -30.15 -18.82 -9.67
CA ASP A 495 -29.79 -18.42 -8.31
C ASP A 495 -28.64 -17.42 -8.27
N VAL A 496 -28.58 -16.59 -7.21
CA VAL A 496 -27.59 -15.52 -7.01
C VAL A 496 -27.17 -15.39 -5.55
N ALA A 497 -25.89 -15.09 -5.29
CA ALA A 497 -25.40 -14.70 -3.97
C ALA A 497 -24.21 -13.73 -4.07
N LEU A 498 -23.95 -12.96 -3.02
CA LEU A 498 -22.74 -12.13 -2.93
C LEU A 498 -21.72 -12.74 -1.97
N ASP A 499 -20.44 -12.51 -2.23
CA ASP A 499 -19.37 -12.72 -1.26
C ASP A 499 -19.21 -11.53 -0.30
N GLY A 500 -18.29 -11.62 0.67
CA GLY A 500 -18.13 -10.60 1.71
C GLY A 500 -17.51 -9.27 1.22
N ASP A 501 -17.05 -9.21 -0.03
CA ASP A 501 -16.58 -8.00 -0.71
C ASP A 501 -17.60 -7.48 -1.74
N GLY A 502 -18.76 -8.15 -1.86
CA GLY A 502 -19.86 -7.77 -2.73
C GLY A 502 -19.77 -8.34 -4.15
N TYR A 503 -18.88 -9.30 -4.42
CA TYR A 503 -18.81 -9.96 -5.71
C TYR A 503 -19.98 -10.94 -5.90
N LEU A 504 -20.65 -10.83 -7.04
CA LEU A 504 -21.79 -11.63 -7.45
C LEU A 504 -21.41 -13.02 -7.97
N PHE A 505 -22.09 -14.05 -7.47
CA PHE A 505 -22.04 -15.43 -7.90
C PHE A 505 -23.42 -15.85 -8.42
N ILE A 506 -23.44 -16.58 -9.53
CA ILE A 506 -24.66 -16.86 -10.30
C ILE A 506 -24.67 -18.33 -10.72
N VAL A 507 -25.79 -19.01 -10.49
CA VAL A 507 -26.07 -20.31 -11.12
C VAL A 507 -26.67 -20.06 -12.48
N ASP A 508 -25.89 -20.31 -13.53
CA ASP A 508 -26.26 -20.11 -14.93
C ASP A 508 -26.86 -21.43 -15.47
N SER A 509 -28.09 -21.72 -15.03
CA SER A 509 -28.68 -23.06 -15.10
C SER A 509 -28.86 -23.58 -16.53
N GLY A 510 -29.23 -22.72 -17.48
CA GLY A 510 -29.36 -23.09 -18.89
C GLY A 510 -28.02 -23.46 -19.54
N ASN A 511 -26.91 -22.91 -19.02
CA ASN A 511 -25.55 -23.27 -19.44
C ASN A 511 -24.87 -24.32 -18.53
N ASN A 512 -25.58 -24.83 -17.52
CA ASN A 512 -25.12 -25.88 -16.61
C ASN A 512 -23.81 -25.56 -15.86
N ARG A 513 -23.63 -24.29 -15.46
CA ARG A 513 -22.38 -23.82 -14.83
C ARG A 513 -22.64 -22.83 -13.69
N ILE A 514 -21.60 -22.54 -12.92
CA ILE A 514 -21.61 -21.45 -11.93
C ILE A 514 -20.59 -20.40 -12.36
N ILE A 515 -21.02 -19.14 -12.31
CA ILE A 515 -20.25 -17.95 -12.66
C ILE A 515 -19.99 -17.16 -11.37
N GLY A 516 -18.82 -16.56 -11.25
CA GLY A 516 -18.49 -15.60 -10.20
C GLY A 516 -17.85 -14.34 -10.77
N SER A 517 -18.20 -13.18 -10.22
CA SER A 517 -17.48 -11.93 -10.44
C SER A 517 -16.27 -11.82 -9.51
N GLY A 518 -15.39 -10.88 -9.83
CA GLY A 518 -14.22 -10.53 -9.05
C GLY A 518 -13.69 -9.17 -9.49
N PRO A 519 -12.53 -8.75 -9.00
CA PRO A 519 -11.91 -7.47 -9.37
C PRO A 519 -11.73 -7.28 -10.88
N ASN A 520 -11.68 -8.40 -11.62
CA ASN A 520 -11.42 -8.44 -13.06
C ASN A 520 -12.67 -8.72 -13.92
N GLY A 521 -13.86 -8.69 -13.33
CA GLY A 521 -15.13 -9.01 -13.98
C GLY A 521 -15.57 -10.46 -13.77
N PHE A 522 -16.56 -10.89 -14.54
CA PHE A 522 -17.15 -12.23 -14.43
C PHE A 522 -16.29 -13.32 -15.06
N ARG A 523 -16.18 -14.46 -14.38
CA ARG A 523 -15.56 -15.70 -14.87
C ARG A 523 -16.42 -16.91 -14.56
N CYS A 524 -16.26 -17.97 -15.34
CA CYS A 524 -16.78 -19.26 -14.94
C CYS A 524 -15.90 -19.89 -13.86
N ILE A 525 -16.52 -20.42 -12.81
CA ILE A 525 -15.82 -21.03 -11.67
C ILE A 525 -16.04 -22.54 -11.57
N ILE A 526 -17.20 -23.05 -11.98
CA ILE A 526 -17.56 -24.48 -11.89
C ILE A 526 -18.28 -24.91 -13.18
N ALA A 527 -17.92 -26.10 -13.69
CA ALA A 527 -18.54 -26.75 -14.86
C ALA A 527 -18.50 -25.92 -16.17
N CYS A 528 -17.35 -25.32 -16.47
CA CYS A 528 -17.17 -24.37 -17.57
C CYS A 528 -17.24 -24.94 -19.00
N GLY A 529 -17.48 -26.24 -19.15
CA GLY A 529 -17.57 -26.91 -20.45
C GLY A 529 -18.86 -26.65 -21.24
N SER A 530 -19.78 -25.81 -20.73
CA SER A 530 -21.12 -25.51 -21.31
C SER A 530 -21.94 -26.76 -21.73
N THR A 531 -21.59 -27.92 -21.19
CA THR A 531 -22.17 -29.23 -21.54
C THR A 531 -22.77 -29.83 -20.28
N SER A 532 -24.07 -30.11 -20.36
CA SER A 532 -24.79 -30.86 -19.33
C SER A 532 -24.22 -32.27 -19.21
N GLY A 533 -24.08 -32.78 -18.00
CA GLY A 533 -23.61 -34.15 -17.78
C GLY A 533 -23.60 -34.57 -16.30
N SER A 534 -23.21 -35.82 -16.07
CA SER A 534 -23.20 -36.45 -14.73
C SER A 534 -21.79 -36.68 -14.18
N ALA A 535 -20.74 -36.38 -14.94
CA ALA A 535 -19.36 -36.42 -14.47
C ALA A 535 -19.16 -35.48 -13.26
N SER A 536 -18.11 -35.70 -12.47
CA SER A 536 -17.77 -34.83 -11.33
C SER A 536 -17.43 -33.40 -11.75
N THR A 537 -16.98 -33.20 -12.98
CA THR A 537 -16.67 -31.88 -13.57
C THR A 537 -17.86 -31.19 -14.22
N GLN A 538 -19.04 -31.84 -14.24
CA GLN A 538 -20.23 -31.37 -14.94
C GLN A 538 -21.43 -31.25 -13.98
N LEU A 539 -22.37 -30.40 -14.36
CA LEU A 539 -23.68 -30.24 -13.72
C LEU A 539 -24.77 -30.46 -14.77
N SER A 540 -26.00 -30.71 -14.31
CA SER A 540 -27.18 -30.85 -15.17
C SER A 540 -28.38 -30.14 -14.56
N ASN A 541 -28.77 -29.02 -15.17
CA ASN A 541 -29.81 -28.11 -14.70
C ASN A 541 -29.68 -27.80 -13.19
N PRO A 542 -28.53 -27.23 -12.75
CA PRO A 542 -28.34 -26.88 -11.34
C PRO A 542 -29.38 -25.82 -10.93
N SER A 543 -29.97 -25.97 -9.74
CA SER A 543 -31.04 -25.07 -9.29
C SER A 543 -30.57 -23.97 -8.36
N THR A 544 -29.98 -24.29 -7.20
CA THR A 544 -29.53 -23.34 -6.18
C THR A 544 -28.14 -23.70 -5.65
N PHE A 545 -27.50 -22.75 -4.98
CA PHE A 545 -26.22 -22.98 -4.30
C PHE A 545 -26.11 -22.23 -2.97
N SER A 546 -25.18 -22.66 -2.11
CA SER A 546 -24.85 -21.95 -0.87
C SER A 546 -23.40 -22.15 -0.48
N PHE A 547 -22.81 -21.14 0.16
CA PHE A 547 -21.46 -21.20 0.72
C PHE A 547 -21.47 -21.83 2.13
N ASP A 548 -20.42 -22.58 2.46
CA ASP A 548 -20.05 -22.80 3.85
C ASP A 548 -19.07 -21.73 4.34
N SER A 549 -18.78 -21.69 5.64
CA SER A 549 -17.90 -20.70 6.28
C SER A 549 -16.45 -20.78 5.80
N TYR A 550 -16.07 -21.86 5.10
CA TYR A 550 -14.75 -22.03 4.49
C TYR A 550 -14.72 -21.60 3.03
N GLY A 551 -15.85 -21.17 2.47
CA GLY A 551 -15.98 -20.78 1.07
C GLY A 551 -16.18 -21.93 0.10
N ASN A 552 -16.49 -23.15 0.58
CA ASN A 552 -16.88 -24.24 -0.31
C ASN A 552 -18.30 -24.01 -0.84
N ILE A 553 -18.54 -24.41 -2.08
CA ILE A 553 -19.84 -24.23 -2.75
C ILE A 553 -20.59 -25.56 -2.75
N TYR A 554 -21.81 -25.56 -2.20
CA TYR A 554 -22.74 -26.67 -2.32
C TYR A 554 -23.80 -26.34 -3.38
N VAL A 555 -24.03 -27.26 -4.31
CA VAL A 555 -24.91 -27.06 -5.47
C VAL A 555 -25.93 -28.19 -5.54
N THR A 556 -27.20 -27.85 -5.71
CA THR A 556 -28.24 -28.84 -6.05
C THR A 556 -28.21 -29.11 -7.55
N ASP A 557 -27.64 -30.25 -7.91
CA ASP A 557 -27.53 -30.74 -9.28
C ASP A 557 -28.83 -31.50 -9.63
N GLN A 558 -29.89 -30.72 -9.86
CA GLN A 558 -31.29 -31.15 -9.79
C GLN A 558 -31.57 -32.37 -10.68
N SER A 559 -31.20 -32.32 -11.97
CA SER A 559 -31.50 -33.40 -12.91
C SER A 559 -30.68 -34.67 -12.65
N ASN A 560 -29.52 -34.52 -12.00
CA ASN A 560 -28.70 -35.65 -11.56
C ASN A 560 -29.13 -36.22 -10.19
N ASN A 561 -30.17 -35.65 -9.54
CA ASN A 561 -30.67 -36.07 -8.23
C ASN A 561 -29.57 -36.15 -7.15
N ARG A 562 -28.67 -35.16 -7.12
CA ARG A 562 -27.55 -35.12 -6.17
C ARG A 562 -27.27 -33.71 -5.68
N VAL A 563 -26.50 -33.62 -4.60
CA VAL A 563 -25.86 -32.38 -4.14
C VAL A 563 -24.35 -32.53 -4.34
N GLN A 564 -23.73 -31.60 -5.06
CA GLN A 564 -22.29 -31.55 -5.24
C GLN A 564 -21.66 -30.49 -4.34
N LYS A 565 -20.49 -30.80 -3.79
CA LYS A 565 -19.63 -29.89 -3.03
C LYS A 565 -18.36 -29.61 -3.83
N PHE A 566 -18.04 -28.33 -4.03
CA PHE A 566 -16.80 -27.86 -4.61
C PHE A 566 -15.97 -27.18 -3.53
N MET A 567 -14.76 -27.67 -3.32
CA MET A 567 -13.84 -27.20 -2.29
C MET A 567 -13.14 -25.93 -2.76
N SER A 568 -13.13 -24.90 -1.91
CA SER A 568 -12.30 -23.71 -2.10
C SER A 568 -10.82 -24.11 -2.03
N ILE A 569 -10.03 -23.65 -2.98
CA ILE A 569 -8.59 -23.85 -3.03
C ILE A 569 -7.95 -22.61 -2.39
N PRO A 570 -7.24 -22.73 -1.26
CA PRO A 570 -6.56 -21.60 -0.65
C PRO A 570 -5.61 -20.96 -1.68
N ASN A 571 -5.66 -19.63 -1.77
CA ASN A 571 -4.76 -18.83 -2.61
C ASN A 571 -3.31 -19.17 -2.28
N THR A 572 -2.71 -20.13 -3.00
CA THR A 572 -1.28 -20.10 -3.20
C THR A 572 -1.03 -18.89 -4.09
N THR A 573 -0.18 -17.98 -3.65
CA THR A 573 0.35 -16.91 -4.50
C THR A 573 0.81 -17.55 -5.80
N TYR A 574 0.09 -17.33 -6.91
CA TYR A 574 0.54 -17.78 -8.22
C TYR A 574 1.86 -17.06 -8.48
N PRO A 575 3.01 -17.76 -8.54
CA PRO A 575 4.26 -17.09 -8.83
C PRO A 575 4.18 -16.49 -10.25
N LEU A 576 4.94 -15.43 -10.51
CA LEU A 576 5.10 -14.94 -11.88
C LEU A 576 5.80 -16.02 -12.71
N SER A 577 5.48 -16.13 -14.00
CA SER A 577 6.22 -17.03 -14.90
C SER A 577 7.44 -16.36 -15.55
N PHE A 578 7.70 -15.09 -15.23
CA PHE A 578 8.82 -14.28 -15.72
C PHE A 578 9.55 -13.59 -14.56
N ASN A 579 10.79 -13.17 -14.80
CA ASN A 579 11.59 -12.48 -13.78
C ASN A 579 11.23 -11.00 -13.67
N GLN A 580 11.13 -10.53 -12.43
CA GLN A 580 11.15 -9.10 -12.08
C GLN A 580 12.27 -8.86 -11.06
N PRO A 581 13.52 -8.65 -11.52
CA PRO A 581 14.61 -8.33 -10.61
C PRO A 581 14.27 -7.08 -9.78
N ASN A 582 14.88 -6.94 -8.61
CA ASN A 582 14.79 -5.70 -7.84
C ASN A 582 16.01 -4.83 -8.19
N PHE A 583 15.80 -3.69 -8.86
CA PHE A 583 16.89 -2.79 -9.24
C PHE A 583 16.98 -1.58 -8.30
N CYS A 584 18.17 -1.37 -7.76
CA CYS A 584 18.51 -0.16 -7.04
C CYS A 584 18.57 1.04 -7.99
N PRO A 585 18.35 2.28 -7.53
CA PRO A 585 18.46 3.48 -8.38
C PRO A 585 19.83 3.62 -9.06
N SER A 586 20.88 3.09 -8.44
CA SER A 586 22.26 3.08 -8.89
C SER A 586 22.68 1.84 -9.68
N THR A 587 21.75 0.95 -10.06
CA THR A 587 22.11 -0.20 -10.89
C THR A 587 22.83 0.25 -12.16
N THR A 588 23.90 -0.44 -12.51
CA THR A 588 24.65 -0.24 -13.75
C THR A 588 24.83 -1.56 -14.48
N TRP A 589 24.97 -1.47 -15.80
CA TRP A 589 25.28 -2.59 -16.68
C TRP A 589 26.55 -2.27 -17.46
N TYR A 590 27.24 -3.32 -17.92
CA TYR A 590 28.34 -3.13 -18.86
C TYR A 590 27.81 -2.54 -20.16
N THR A 591 28.55 -1.57 -20.71
CA THR A 591 28.13 -0.86 -21.93
C THR A 591 28.14 -1.73 -23.16
N ASP A 592 28.99 -2.76 -23.19
CA ASP A 592 29.11 -3.71 -24.30
C ASP A 592 28.28 -4.97 -24.02
N ALA A 593 27.33 -5.25 -24.92
CA ALA A 593 26.57 -6.48 -24.91
C ALA A 593 27.32 -7.66 -25.53
N ILE A 594 26.97 -8.85 -25.06
CA ILE A 594 27.34 -10.12 -25.69
C ILE A 594 26.23 -10.49 -26.69
N THR A 595 26.60 -10.85 -27.92
CA THR A 595 25.65 -11.43 -28.87
C THR A 595 25.30 -12.85 -28.43
N PHE A 596 24.10 -12.99 -27.87
CA PHE A 596 23.58 -14.26 -27.33
C PHE A 596 23.14 -15.21 -28.44
N ALA A 597 22.44 -14.68 -29.45
CA ALA A 597 22.05 -15.41 -30.64
C ALA A 597 22.15 -14.52 -31.88
N ASN A 598 22.64 -15.07 -32.99
CA ASN A 598 22.76 -14.37 -34.27
C ASN A 598 21.95 -15.12 -35.36
N THR A 599 22.10 -14.70 -36.62
CA THR A 599 21.44 -15.34 -37.77
C THR A 599 21.72 -16.82 -37.94
N ILE A 600 22.89 -17.31 -37.51
CA ILE A 600 23.25 -18.74 -37.57
C ILE A 600 22.47 -19.54 -36.53
N ILE A 601 22.30 -18.97 -35.34
CA ILE A 601 21.69 -19.66 -34.19
C ILE A 601 20.15 -19.59 -34.25
N ALA A 602 19.60 -18.41 -34.54
CA ALA A 602 18.17 -18.13 -34.41
C ALA A 602 17.52 -17.57 -35.68
N GLY A 603 18.23 -17.52 -36.82
CA GLY A 603 17.73 -16.98 -38.08
C GLY A 603 17.66 -15.45 -38.15
N SER A 604 17.14 -14.92 -39.26
CA SER A 604 16.91 -13.48 -39.48
C SER A 604 15.54 -13.03 -38.97
N TYR A 605 15.34 -11.74 -38.68
CA TYR A 605 14.07 -11.17 -38.18
C TYR A 605 13.59 -11.77 -36.85
N ILE A 606 14.47 -11.72 -35.85
CA ILE A 606 14.11 -12.03 -34.47
C ILE A 606 13.18 -10.94 -33.92
N TYR A 607 12.00 -11.33 -33.44
CA TYR A 607 10.97 -10.39 -33.01
C TYR A 607 10.66 -10.53 -31.52
N GLY A 608 10.07 -11.66 -31.12
CA GLY A 608 9.61 -11.95 -29.76
C GLY A 608 10.72 -12.52 -28.86
N ILE A 609 10.79 -12.07 -27.60
CA ILE A 609 11.63 -12.64 -26.54
C ILE A 609 10.78 -12.77 -25.28
N PHE A 610 10.85 -13.92 -24.63
CA PHE A 610 10.35 -14.13 -23.28
C PHE A 610 11.41 -14.84 -22.44
N VAL A 611 11.64 -14.37 -21.22
CA VAL A 611 12.57 -15.00 -20.28
C VAL A 611 11.77 -15.47 -19.08
N SER A 612 11.76 -16.79 -18.86
CA SER A 612 11.00 -17.38 -17.76
C SER A 612 11.70 -17.21 -16.42
N ILE A 613 10.97 -17.44 -15.33
CA ILE A 613 11.51 -17.38 -13.96
C ILE A 613 12.68 -18.37 -13.71
N ASN A 614 12.82 -19.40 -14.55
CA ASN A 614 13.93 -20.35 -14.50
C ASN A 614 15.05 -20.00 -15.50
N ASN A 615 15.12 -18.75 -15.95
CA ASN A 615 16.11 -18.24 -16.89
C ASN A 615 16.12 -18.92 -18.28
N THR A 616 15.03 -19.61 -18.64
CA THR A 616 14.84 -20.13 -20.00
C THR A 616 14.45 -18.99 -20.93
N VAL A 617 15.23 -18.80 -22.00
CA VAL A 617 14.99 -17.76 -23.01
C VAL A 617 14.25 -18.35 -24.20
N TYR A 618 13.10 -17.78 -24.55
CA TYR A 618 12.30 -18.13 -25.71
C TYR A 618 12.45 -17.01 -26.74
N VAL A 619 12.85 -17.36 -27.97
CA VAL A 619 13.09 -16.39 -29.05
C VAL A 619 12.19 -16.76 -30.23
N ALA A 620 11.22 -15.89 -30.54
CA ALA A 620 10.33 -16.06 -31.68
C ALA A 620 10.93 -15.42 -32.93
N ASN A 621 11.08 -16.24 -33.98
CA ASN A 621 11.53 -15.80 -35.28
C ASN A 621 10.34 -15.69 -36.24
N ARG A 622 10.17 -14.48 -36.80
CA ARG A 622 9.04 -14.13 -37.66
C ARG A 622 9.10 -14.82 -39.03
N ASP A 623 10.27 -14.98 -39.61
CA ASP A 623 10.40 -15.42 -41.00
C ASP A 623 10.33 -16.94 -41.13
N ASN A 624 10.97 -17.66 -40.21
CA ASN A 624 11.01 -19.12 -40.26
C ASN A 624 9.95 -19.80 -39.37
N THR A 625 9.13 -19.02 -38.65
CA THR A 625 8.00 -19.49 -37.83
C THR A 625 8.38 -20.36 -36.61
N VAL A 626 9.65 -20.34 -36.22
CA VAL A 626 10.19 -21.12 -35.10
C VAL A 626 10.30 -20.26 -33.84
N VAL A 627 9.91 -20.84 -32.71
CA VAL A 627 10.31 -20.36 -31.38
C VAL A 627 11.47 -21.22 -30.88
N TYR A 628 12.64 -20.60 -30.76
CA TYR A 628 13.86 -21.22 -30.24
C TYR A 628 13.87 -21.14 -28.71
N VAL A 629 14.14 -22.25 -28.04
CA VAL A 629 14.17 -22.33 -26.57
C VAL A 629 15.59 -22.60 -26.11
N PHE A 630 16.14 -21.71 -25.28
CA PHE A 630 17.47 -21.81 -24.70
C PHE A 630 17.34 -22.01 -23.19
N LEU A 631 17.79 -23.16 -22.68
CA LEU A 631 17.88 -23.37 -21.23
C LEU A 631 18.97 -22.49 -20.63
N GLU A 632 18.87 -22.23 -19.32
CA GLU A 632 19.86 -21.45 -18.58
C GLU A 632 21.29 -21.95 -18.85
N GLY A 633 22.19 -21.02 -19.18
CA GLY A 633 23.60 -21.33 -19.49
C GLY A 633 23.87 -21.89 -20.88
N SER A 634 22.84 -22.20 -21.69
CA SER A 634 23.01 -22.69 -23.06
C SER A 634 22.96 -21.56 -24.10
N VAL A 635 23.88 -21.61 -25.06
CA VAL A 635 23.85 -20.79 -26.29
C VAL A 635 23.33 -21.55 -27.52
N ILE A 636 22.98 -22.82 -27.32
CA ILE A 636 22.37 -23.68 -28.34
C ILE A 636 20.90 -23.92 -27.95
N SER A 637 19.99 -23.81 -28.92
CA SER A 637 18.58 -24.08 -28.70
C SER A 637 18.39 -25.55 -28.29
N SER A 638 17.84 -25.79 -27.10
CA SER A 638 17.57 -27.13 -26.58
C SER A 638 16.35 -27.77 -27.24
N ARG A 639 15.39 -26.93 -27.66
CA ARG A 639 14.15 -27.34 -28.31
C ARG A 639 13.68 -26.24 -29.24
N ASN A 640 13.19 -26.63 -30.41
CA ASN A 640 12.53 -25.72 -31.36
C ASN A 640 11.04 -26.05 -31.42
N ILE A 641 10.22 -25.04 -31.19
CA ILE A 641 8.77 -25.14 -31.26
C ILE A 641 8.37 -24.56 -32.62
N THR A 642 7.92 -25.44 -33.51
CA THR A 642 7.19 -25.01 -34.72
C THR A 642 5.86 -24.43 -34.26
N SER A 643 5.63 -23.14 -34.53
CA SER A 643 4.40 -22.44 -34.10
C SER A 643 3.15 -22.91 -34.86
N GLY A 644 3.33 -23.64 -35.96
CA GLY A 644 2.25 -24.09 -36.85
C GLY A 644 1.55 -22.92 -37.56
N SER A 645 2.22 -21.77 -37.75
CA SER A 645 1.57 -20.49 -38.05
C SER A 645 2.47 -19.42 -38.68
N ASN A 646 1.88 -18.48 -39.42
CA ASN A 646 2.51 -17.40 -40.17
C ASN A 646 3.06 -16.32 -39.22
N SER A 647 4.38 -16.22 -39.10
CA SER A 647 5.09 -15.07 -38.52
C SER A 647 4.77 -14.72 -37.06
N PRO A 648 5.32 -15.46 -36.08
CA PRO A 648 5.12 -15.15 -34.66
C PRO A 648 5.82 -13.86 -34.25
N TYR A 649 5.10 -12.97 -33.58
CA TYR A 649 5.63 -11.70 -33.04
C TYR A 649 5.88 -11.77 -31.53
N ALA A 650 5.11 -12.56 -30.80
CA ALA A 650 5.13 -12.66 -29.34
C ALA A 650 5.11 -14.12 -28.87
N VAL A 651 5.73 -14.33 -27.71
CA VAL A 651 5.80 -15.64 -27.05
C VAL A 651 5.66 -15.43 -25.55
N TYR A 652 4.98 -16.36 -24.88
CA TYR A 652 4.89 -16.38 -23.42
C TYR A 652 4.92 -17.83 -22.94
N ALA A 653 5.67 -18.10 -21.87
CA ALA A 653 5.65 -19.40 -21.21
C ALA A 653 5.13 -19.25 -19.78
N THR A 654 4.22 -20.14 -19.40
CA THR A 654 3.68 -20.22 -18.04
C THR A 654 4.57 -21.09 -17.13
N LEU A 655 4.35 -21.02 -15.82
CA LEU A 655 5.06 -21.86 -14.83
C LEU A 655 4.88 -23.36 -15.05
N SER A 656 3.72 -23.78 -15.57
CA SER A 656 3.46 -25.18 -15.93
C SER A 656 4.26 -25.63 -17.16
N GLY A 657 4.96 -24.70 -17.82
CA GLY A 657 5.73 -24.91 -19.04
C GLY A 657 4.89 -24.84 -20.32
N ASP A 658 3.59 -24.53 -20.24
CA ASP A 658 2.78 -24.31 -21.42
C ASP A 658 3.28 -23.05 -22.16
N VAL A 659 3.52 -23.20 -23.47
CA VAL A 659 4.02 -22.12 -24.33
C VAL A 659 2.87 -21.61 -25.20
N TYR A 660 2.69 -20.30 -25.18
CA TYR A 660 1.72 -19.57 -25.99
C TYR A 660 2.49 -18.80 -27.05
N VAL A 661 2.02 -18.84 -28.29
CA VAL A 661 2.61 -18.17 -29.43
C VAL A 661 1.49 -17.61 -30.29
N ASP A 662 1.63 -16.38 -30.76
CA ASP A 662 0.70 -15.79 -31.71
C ASP A 662 0.94 -16.30 -33.15
N ASN A 663 -0.10 -16.25 -33.97
CA ASN A 663 -0.09 -16.52 -35.40
C ASN A 663 -0.11 -15.22 -36.21
N GLY A 664 0.69 -14.25 -35.80
CA GLY A 664 0.94 -13.01 -36.52
C GLY A 664 -0.29 -12.37 -37.14
N ALA A 665 -0.26 -12.23 -38.47
CA ALA A 665 -1.29 -11.55 -39.27
C ALA A 665 -2.67 -12.23 -39.25
N ASN A 666 -2.76 -13.51 -38.89
CA ASN A 666 -4.01 -14.27 -38.86
C ASN A 666 -4.77 -14.11 -37.54
N GLY A 667 -4.20 -13.42 -36.54
CA GLY A 667 -4.91 -13.06 -35.31
C GLY A 667 -5.24 -14.25 -34.40
N GLN A 668 -4.45 -15.31 -34.40
CA GLN A 668 -4.67 -16.46 -33.50
C GLN A 668 -3.61 -16.54 -32.41
N ILE A 669 -3.95 -17.12 -31.26
CA ILE A 669 -2.98 -17.53 -30.24
C ILE A 669 -3.11 -19.02 -30.02
N ASN A 670 -1.99 -19.71 -30.20
CA ASN A 670 -1.88 -21.14 -30.08
C ASN A 670 -1.15 -21.49 -28.78
N LYS A 671 -1.73 -22.41 -28.01
CA LYS A 671 -1.10 -23.04 -26.85
C LYS A 671 -0.48 -24.36 -27.25
N ARG A 672 0.75 -24.60 -26.81
CA ARG A 672 1.39 -25.92 -26.84
C ARG A 672 1.72 -26.34 -25.42
N ALA A 673 1.09 -27.42 -24.96
CA ALA A 673 1.41 -28.00 -23.66
C ALA A 673 2.79 -28.68 -23.69
N VAL A 674 3.47 -28.72 -22.54
CA VAL A 674 4.86 -29.24 -22.39
C VAL A 674 5.06 -30.58 -23.10
N ASN A 675 4.10 -31.50 -22.92
CA ASN A 675 4.13 -32.87 -23.40
C ASN A 675 3.29 -33.11 -24.67
N ALA A 676 2.75 -32.07 -25.29
CA ALA A 676 1.91 -32.19 -26.48
C ALA A 676 2.71 -32.07 -27.78
N ASN A 677 2.38 -32.95 -28.73
CA ASN A 677 2.91 -32.92 -30.09
C ASN A 677 2.09 -32.03 -31.04
N SER A 678 0.94 -31.54 -30.60
CA SER A 678 0.05 -30.63 -31.34
C SER A 678 -0.23 -29.35 -30.54
N SER A 679 -0.51 -28.27 -31.25
CA SER A 679 -0.98 -27.00 -30.69
C SER A 679 -2.51 -26.95 -30.67
N VAL A 680 -3.08 -26.18 -29.74
CA VAL A 680 -4.52 -25.89 -29.67
C VAL A 680 -4.72 -24.38 -29.77
N THR A 681 -5.59 -23.93 -30.67
CA THR A 681 -5.96 -22.51 -30.77
C THR A 681 -6.81 -22.12 -29.56
N ILE A 682 -6.33 -21.16 -28.77
CA ILE A 682 -7.02 -20.70 -27.56
C ILE A 682 -7.80 -19.41 -27.83
N MET A 683 -7.34 -18.59 -28.76
CA MET A 683 -7.98 -17.33 -29.12
C MET A 683 -7.87 -17.10 -30.62
N THR A 684 -8.94 -16.55 -31.22
CA THR A 684 -8.98 -16.06 -32.59
C THR A 684 -9.60 -14.66 -32.58
N VAL A 685 -8.92 -13.70 -33.21
CA VAL A 685 -9.36 -12.31 -33.39
C VAL A 685 -9.25 -11.91 -34.86
N ASN A 686 -9.99 -10.89 -35.28
CA ASN A 686 -10.17 -10.54 -36.69
C ASN A 686 -9.00 -9.80 -37.35
N ASN A 687 -7.82 -9.69 -36.72
CA ASN A 687 -6.64 -8.97 -37.20
C ASN A 687 -5.39 -9.38 -36.41
N GLY A 688 -4.19 -8.99 -36.87
CA GLY A 688 -2.95 -9.45 -36.26
C GLY A 688 -2.70 -8.99 -34.81
N ILE A 689 -1.92 -9.79 -34.09
CA ILE A 689 -1.52 -9.56 -32.69
C ILE A 689 -0.02 -9.30 -32.69
N GLU A 690 0.45 -8.17 -32.14
CA GLU A 690 1.89 -7.91 -31.98
C GLU A 690 2.40 -8.13 -30.55
N GLY A 691 1.51 -8.16 -29.57
CA GLY A 691 1.86 -8.35 -28.17
C GLY A 691 0.73 -8.98 -27.38
N PHE A 692 1.11 -9.85 -26.44
CA PHE A 692 0.18 -10.40 -25.47
C PHE A 692 0.90 -10.69 -24.15
N PHE A 693 0.13 -10.74 -23.08
CA PHE A 693 0.61 -10.99 -21.73
C PHE A 693 -0.41 -11.86 -20.99
N ILE A 694 0.08 -12.78 -20.16
CA ILE A 694 -0.79 -13.60 -19.30
C ILE A 694 -0.55 -13.16 -17.86
N ASP A 695 -1.58 -12.68 -17.20
CA ASP A 695 -1.48 -12.23 -15.80
C ASP A 695 -1.48 -13.40 -14.81
N ILE A 696 -1.28 -13.07 -13.53
CA ILE A 696 -1.29 -14.05 -12.43
C ILE A 696 -2.65 -14.72 -12.18
N SER A 697 -3.74 -14.28 -12.83
CA SER A 697 -5.06 -14.93 -12.81
C SER A 697 -5.29 -15.93 -13.96
N ASN A 698 -4.27 -16.18 -14.79
CA ASN A 698 -4.39 -16.87 -16.07
C ASN A 698 -5.34 -16.16 -17.05
N THR A 699 -5.40 -14.82 -17.00
CA THR A 699 -6.08 -14.03 -18.01
C THR A 699 -5.08 -13.60 -19.07
N LEU A 700 -5.37 -13.93 -20.32
CA LEU A 700 -4.61 -13.54 -21.49
C LEU A 700 -5.13 -12.18 -22.01
N TYR A 701 -4.23 -11.20 -22.12
CA TYR A 701 -4.46 -9.88 -22.69
C TYR A 701 -3.72 -9.79 -24.03
N CYS A 702 -4.35 -9.21 -25.04
CA CYS A 702 -3.78 -9.12 -26.38
C CYS A 702 -4.00 -7.73 -26.96
N SER A 703 -2.95 -7.13 -27.51
CA SER A 703 -3.07 -5.93 -28.34
C SER A 703 -3.35 -6.33 -29.77
N ILE A 704 -4.52 -5.98 -30.27
CA ILE A 704 -4.90 -6.17 -31.66
C ILE A 704 -4.49 -4.91 -32.43
N THR A 705 -3.27 -4.92 -32.95
CA THR A 705 -2.57 -3.72 -33.44
C THR A 705 -3.34 -2.99 -34.54
N TRP A 706 -3.84 -3.72 -35.54
CA TRP A 706 -4.61 -3.17 -36.65
C TRP A 706 -6.06 -2.86 -36.32
N SER A 707 -6.58 -3.36 -35.19
CA SER A 707 -7.90 -2.98 -34.68
C SER A 707 -7.83 -1.89 -33.62
N HIS A 708 -6.62 -1.44 -33.23
CA HIS A 708 -6.43 -0.37 -32.25
C HIS A 708 -7.12 -0.65 -30.91
N GLN A 709 -7.06 -1.91 -30.46
CA GLN A 709 -7.76 -2.40 -29.26
C GLN A 709 -6.86 -3.32 -28.43
N VAL A 710 -7.16 -3.38 -27.14
CA VAL A 710 -6.69 -4.43 -26.24
C VAL A 710 -7.89 -5.23 -25.78
N VAL A 711 -7.81 -6.56 -25.90
CA VAL A 711 -8.86 -7.50 -25.48
C VAL A 711 -8.29 -8.47 -24.46
N LYS A 712 -9.17 -9.10 -23.67
CA LYS A 712 -8.80 -10.15 -22.73
C LYS A 712 -9.69 -11.38 -22.84
N LYS A 713 -9.11 -12.54 -22.48
CA LYS A 713 -9.80 -13.81 -22.32
C LYS A 713 -9.20 -14.59 -21.16
N TRP A 714 -10.05 -15.23 -20.36
CA TRP A 714 -9.58 -16.15 -19.34
C TRP A 714 -9.19 -17.50 -19.95
N LEU A 715 -8.00 -18.00 -19.64
CA LEU A 715 -7.41 -19.15 -20.36
C LEU A 715 -8.11 -20.49 -20.11
N ASN A 716 -8.83 -20.66 -18.99
CA ASN A 716 -9.63 -21.88 -18.78
C ASN A 716 -11.10 -21.73 -19.21
N ASP A 717 -11.43 -20.66 -19.93
CA ASP A 717 -12.69 -20.55 -20.66
C ASP A 717 -12.54 -21.21 -22.04
N ASN A 718 -13.38 -22.21 -22.30
CA ASN A 718 -13.44 -22.91 -23.58
C ASN A 718 -14.24 -22.12 -24.63
N GLY A 719 -14.90 -21.02 -24.25
CA GLY A 719 -15.57 -20.10 -25.19
C GLY A 719 -14.59 -19.33 -26.08
N THR A 720 -15.02 -18.96 -27.28
CA THR A 720 -14.20 -18.17 -28.24
C THR A 720 -14.37 -16.65 -28.08
N THR A 721 -15.27 -16.22 -27.20
CA THR A 721 -15.61 -14.82 -26.95
C THR A 721 -14.58 -14.12 -26.07
N PHE A 722 -14.20 -12.89 -26.41
CA PHE A 722 -13.26 -12.05 -25.66
C PHE A 722 -13.95 -10.78 -25.16
N THR A 723 -13.38 -10.17 -24.13
CA THR A 723 -13.87 -8.91 -23.56
C THR A 723 -12.95 -7.76 -23.95
N LEU A 724 -13.51 -6.66 -24.44
CA LEU A 724 -12.75 -5.43 -24.71
C LEU A 724 -12.21 -4.85 -23.39
N VAL A 725 -10.94 -4.51 -23.37
CA VAL A 725 -10.26 -3.88 -22.22
C VAL A 725 -10.09 -2.38 -22.46
N ALA A 726 -9.54 -2.02 -23.62
CA ALA A 726 -9.25 -0.64 -23.97
C ALA A 726 -9.22 -0.44 -25.49
N GLY A 727 -9.40 0.81 -25.94
CA GLY A 727 -9.42 1.19 -27.35
C GLY A 727 -10.82 1.10 -27.98
N THR A 728 -11.22 2.10 -28.74
CA THR A 728 -12.56 2.13 -29.37
C THR A 728 -12.68 1.34 -30.68
N GLY A 729 -11.61 0.70 -31.15
CA GLY A 729 -11.61 0.06 -32.48
C GLY A 729 -11.20 1.00 -33.63
N SER A 730 -10.76 2.22 -33.32
CA SER A 730 -10.41 3.24 -34.31
C SER A 730 -9.11 3.94 -33.93
N ALA A 731 -8.28 4.23 -34.94
CA ALA A 731 -7.04 4.95 -34.76
C ALA A 731 -7.30 6.37 -34.25
N GLY A 732 -6.60 6.79 -33.20
CA GLY A 732 -6.69 8.16 -32.69
C GLY A 732 -5.76 8.42 -31.51
N SER A 733 -5.70 9.68 -31.07
CA SER A 733 -4.84 10.14 -29.97
C SER A 733 -5.60 10.50 -28.68
N SER A 734 -6.93 10.38 -28.69
CA SER A 734 -7.76 10.61 -27.49
C SER A 734 -7.44 9.59 -26.39
N ALA A 735 -7.87 9.86 -25.16
CA ALA A 735 -7.61 9.00 -24.00
C ALA A 735 -8.21 7.59 -24.13
N THR A 736 -9.28 7.43 -24.93
CA THR A 736 -9.98 6.16 -25.17
C THR A 736 -9.52 5.44 -26.44
N GLN A 737 -8.65 6.06 -27.24
CA GLN A 737 -8.19 5.53 -28.53
C GLN A 737 -6.71 5.17 -28.49
N PHE A 738 -6.34 4.21 -29.33
CA PHE A 738 -4.95 3.87 -29.62
C PHE A 738 -4.65 4.17 -31.08
N ASN A 739 -3.37 4.31 -31.41
CA ASN A 739 -2.85 4.25 -32.75
C ASN A 739 -1.66 3.30 -32.76
N TYR A 740 -1.89 2.10 -33.31
CA TYR A 740 -0.92 1.02 -33.38
C TYR A 740 -0.42 0.54 -31.99
N PRO A 741 -1.28 -0.06 -31.15
CA PRO A 741 -0.83 -0.64 -29.88
C PRO A 741 -0.01 -1.93 -30.12
N SER A 742 1.11 -2.12 -29.42
CA SER A 742 1.94 -3.34 -29.56
C SER A 742 2.31 -4.01 -28.22
N GLY A 743 3.30 -3.49 -27.48
CA GLY A 743 3.69 -4.01 -26.18
C GLY A 743 2.63 -3.72 -25.12
N LEU A 744 2.38 -4.69 -24.25
CA LEU A 744 1.55 -4.50 -23.08
C LEU A 744 2.09 -5.25 -21.87
N TYR A 745 1.83 -4.71 -20.69
CA TYR A 745 2.17 -5.30 -19.40
C TYR A 745 0.99 -5.14 -18.44
N VAL A 746 0.75 -6.16 -17.62
CA VAL A 746 -0.30 -6.14 -16.59
C VAL A 746 0.36 -6.37 -15.24
N ASP A 747 0.20 -5.41 -14.30
CA ASP A 747 0.78 -5.52 -12.96
C ASP A 747 -0.05 -6.43 -12.04
N ALA A 748 0.45 -6.66 -10.82
CA ALA A 748 -0.21 -7.52 -9.83
C ALA A 748 -1.56 -6.94 -9.34
N GLN A 749 -1.79 -5.65 -9.54
CA GLN A 749 -3.05 -4.96 -9.28
C GLN A 749 -3.97 -4.93 -10.52
N PHE A 750 -3.57 -5.64 -11.60
CA PHE A 750 -4.26 -5.72 -12.89
C PHE A 750 -4.39 -4.41 -13.65
N ASN A 751 -3.56 -3.43 -13.35
CA ASN A 751 -3.49 -2.27 -14.21
C ASN A 751 -2.82 -2.65 -15.53
N VAL A 752 -3.39 -2.16 -16.63
CA VAL A 752 -2.93 -2.46 -17.98
C VAL A 752 -2.14 -1.28 -18.52
N TYR A 753 -0.88 -1.52 -18.87
CA TYR A 753 -0.01 -0.56 -19.53
C TYR A 753 0.18 -0.97 -20.97
N VAL A 754 -0.04 -0.05 -21.91
CA VAL A 754 -0.01 -0.32 -23.34
C VAL A 754 0.91 0.67 -24.02
N THR A 755 1.82 0.19 -24.86
CA THR A 755 2.63 1.03 -25.73
C THR A 755 1.78 1.48 -26.92
N ASP A 756 1.49 2.77 -27.01
CA ASP A 756 0.68 3.38 -28.06
C ASP A 756 1.63 3.96 -29.12
N CYS A 757 2.15 3.07 -29.97
CA CYS A 757 3.40 3.26 -30.72
C CYS A 757 3.40 4.55 -31.57
N ASN A 758 2.37 4.74 -32.39
CA ASN A 758 2.33 5.89 -33.31
C ASN A 758 1.96 7.20 -32.61
N ASN A 759 1.38 7.12 -31.40
CA ASN A 759 1.15 8.28 -30.56
C ASN A 759 2.36 8.62 -29.66
N ASN A 760 3.42 7.81 -29.70
CA ASN A 760 4.66 8.01 -28.93
C ASN A 760 4.42 8.15 -27.41
N ARG A 761 3.56 7.30 -26.86
CA ARG A 761 3.19 7.34 -25.44
C ARG A 761 2.94 5.96 -24.84
N ILE A 762 2.94 5.90 -23.52
CA ILE A 762 2.48 4.75 -22.73
C ILE A 762 1.15 5.12 -22.08
N GLN A 763 0.10 4.37 -22.39
CA GLN A 763 -1.23 4.54 -21.80
C GLN A 763 -1.44 3.54 -20.66
N PHE A 764 -1.99 4.03 -19.56
CA PHE A 764 -2.28 3.28 -18.35
C PHE A 764 -3.79 3.20 -18.12
N PHE A 765 -4.31 2.01 -17.84
CA PHE A 765 -5.71 1.74 -17.58
C PHE A 765 -5.85 0.97 -16.25
N PRO A 766 -6.43 1.59 -15.22
CA PRO A 766 -6.85 0.86 -14.02
C PRO A 766 -7.91 -0.22 -14.35
N PRO A 767 -8.08 -1.24 -13.50
CA PRO A 767 -9.10 -2.27 -13.68
C PRO A 767 -10.50 -1.67 -13.93
N GLY A 768 -11.17 -2.13 -14.99
CA GLY A 768 -12.53 -1.70 -15.36
C GLY A 768 -12.64 -0.31 -16.01
N GLN A 769 -11.54 0.44 -16.12
CA GLN A 769 -11.52 1.76 -16.75
C GLN A 769 -11.22 1.67 -18.25
N ILE A 770 -11.98 2.42 -19.06
CA ILE A 770 -11.80 2.49 -20.52
C ILE A 770 -11.13 3.80 -20.99
N VAL A 771 -10.95 4.76 -20.07
CA VAL A 771 -10.27 6.04 -20.34
C VAL A 771 -8.83 5.93 -19.85
N GLY A 772 -7.87 6.00 -20.78
CA GLY A 772 -6.46 5.84 -20.48
C GLY A 772 -5.80 7.11 -19.96
N ILE A 773 -4.87 6.95 -19.02
CA ILE A 773 -4.02 8.02 -18.50
C ILE A 773 -2.66 7.91 -19.16
N THR A 774 -2.18 9.00 -19.77
CA THR A 774 -0.84 9.02 -20.36
C THR A 774 0.21 9.04 -19.27
N LYS A 775 0.99 7.96 -19.13
CA LYS A 775 1.98 7.79 -18.07
C LYS A 775 3.36 8.31 -18.47
N VAL A 776 3.74 8.15 -19.74
CA VAL A 776 5.05 8.52 -20.29
C VAL A 776 4.89 8.94 -21.75
N GLY A 777 5.67 9.92 -22.21
CA GLY A 777 5.72 10.35 -23.61
C GLY A 777 4.78 11.51 -23.93
N ASN A 778 4.31 11.58 -25.18
CA ASN A 778 3.51 12.70 -25.66
C ASN A 778 2.20 12.83 -24.87
N GLY A 779 2.02 13.97 -24.19
CA GLY A 779 0.85 14.23 -23.33
C GLY A 779 1.10 14.05 -21.83
N ALA A 780 2.31 13.66 -21.41
CA ALA A 780 2.74 13.63 -20.00
C ALA A 780 3.88 14.64 -19.74
N PRO A 781 3.58 15.89 -19.34
CA PRO A 781 4.59 16.92 -19.08
C PRO A 781 5.59 16.49 -18.00
N GLY A 782 6.88 16.80 -18.20
CA GLY A 782 7.95 16.45 -17.25
C GLY A 782 8.47 15.01 -17.38
N THR A 783 8.05 14.26 -18.41
CA THR A 783 8.58 12.91 -18.71
C THR A 783 9.52 12.90 -19.92
N ILE A 784 10.01 11.71 -20.32
CA ILE A 784 10.91 11.52 -21.46
C ILE A 784 10.14 11.46 -22.79
N THR A 785 10.68 12.08 -23.85
CA THR A 785 10.16 11.96 -25.21
C THR A 785 10.43 10.56 -25.77
N LEU A 786 9.38 9.92 -26.28
CA LEU A 786 9.43 8.60 -26.93
C LEU A 786 9.29 8.73 -28.44
N ASN A 787 9.70 7.70 -29.17
CA ASN A 787 9.51 7.54 -30.60
C ASN A 787 9.31 6.05 -30.94
N GLY A 788 8.06 5.66 -31.20
CA GLY A 788 7.67 4.27 -31.46
C GLY A 788 8.01 3.32 -30.31
N PRO A 789 7.50 3.54 -29.07
CA PRO A 789 7.72 2.61 -27.98
C PRO A 789 7.06 1.26 -28.27
N HIS A 790 7.76 0.13 -28.07
CA HIS A 790 7.30 -1.17 -28.58
C HIS A 790 7.22 -2.30 -27.55
N ALA A 791 7.91 -2.17 -26.43
CA ALA A 791 7.83 -3.12 -25.33
C ALA A 791 7.94 -2.40 -23.99
N ILE A 792 7.32 -2.99 -22.98
CA ILE A 792 7.26 -2.47 -21.62
C ILE A 792 7.32 -3.63 -20.61
N THR A 793 8.03 -3.42 -19.50
CA THR A 793 7.95 -4.29 -18.31
C THR A 793 8.28 -3.48 -17.07
N PHE A 794 8.14 -4.10 -15.90
CA PHE A 794 8.48 -3.51 -14.62
C PHE A 794 9.42 -4.42 -13.84
N ASP A 795 10.22 -3.81 -12.98
CA ASP A 795 10.99 -4.50 -11.95
C ASP A 795 10.14 -4.69 -10.68
N ALA A 796 10.70 -5.36 -9.66
CA ALA A 796 9.98 -5.61 -8.40
C ALA A 796 9.66 -4.33 -7.59
N ASN A 797 10.33 -3.20 -7.86
CA ASN A 797 10.07 -1.90 -7.24
C ASN A 797 9.05 -1.06 -8.03
N SER A 798 8.43 -1.63 -9.08
CA SER A 798 7.56 -0.90 -10.00
C SER A 798 8.26 0.20 -10.80
N TYR A 799 9.58 0.09 -11.00
CA TYR A 799 10.27 0.88 -12.02
C TYR A 799 10.00 0.30 -13.41
N MET A 800 9.61 1.18 -14.31
CA MET A 800 9.25 0.90 -15.69
C MET A 800 10.48 0.82 -16.59
N PHE A 801 10.56 -0.21 -17.42
CA PHE A 801 11.56 -0.37 -18.47
C PHE A 801 10.84 -0.40 -19.81
N LEU A 802 11.41 0.27 -20.82
CA LEU A 802 10.77 0.46 -22.11
C LEU A 802 11.80 0.31 -23.24
N ILE A 803 11.33 -0.22 -24.36
CA ILE A 803 12.02 -0.10 -25.64
C ILE A 803 11.47 1.11 -26.39
N ASP A 804 12.36 2.02 -26.76
CA ASP A 804 12.10 3.21 -27.57
C ASP A 804 12.67 2.96 -28.97
N SER A 805 11.95 2.16 -29.77
CA SER A 805 12.49 1.46 -30.94
C SER A 805 13.08 2.38 -31.99
N ASN A 806 12.39 3.46 -32.36
CA ASN A 806 12.85 4.35 -33.42
C ASN A 806 14.00 5.26 -32.96
N ASN A 807 14.18 5.40 -31.64
CA ASN A 807 15.35 6.03 -31.03
C ASN A 807 16.48 5.02 -30.74
N ASN A 808 16.31 3.74 -31.13
CA ASN A 808 17.31 2.68 -31.02
C ASN A 808 17.86 2.45 -29.61
N ARG A 809 17.00 2.62 -28.59
CA ARG A 809 17.45 2.57 -27.19
C ARG A 809 16.49 1.83 -26.27
N VAL A 810 17.03 1.40 -25.15
CA VAL A 810 16.27 0.91 -23.99
C VAL A 810 16.38 1.96 -22.90
N ILE A 811 15.25 2.30 -22.28
CA ILE A 811 15.17 3.28 -21.19
C ILE A 811 14.57 2.63 -19.95
N GLY A 812 14.96 3.12 -18.78
CA GLY A 812 14.41 2.68 -17.51
C GLY A 812 14.09 3.89 -16.63
N SER A 813 12.97 3.83 -15.91
CA SER A 813 12.67 4.76 -14.85
C SER A 813 13.44 4.40 -13.59
N GLY A 814 13.66 5.39 -12.73
CA GLY A 814 14.07 5.20 -11.35
C GLY A 814 13.42 6.29 -10.49
N PRO A 815 13.82 6.42 -9.22
CA PRO A 815 13.34 7.52 -8.37
C PRO A 815 13.76 8.90 -8.91
N TYR A 816 14.72 8.93 -9.85
CA TYR A 816 15.29 10.13 -10.47
C TYR A 816 14.73 10.43 -11.87
N GLY A 817 13.64 9.77 -12.25
CA GLY A 817 13.06 9.86 -13.60
C GLY A 817 13.61 8.82 -14.58
N PHE A 818 13.37 9.03 -15.88
CA PHE A 818 13.83 8.12 -16.92
C PHE A 818 15.27 8.40 -17.32
N ARG A 819 16.07 7.33 -17.47
CA ARG A 819 17.40 7.39 -18.07
C ARG A 819 17.50 6.38 -19.21
N CYS A 820 18.35 6.71 -20.18
CA CYS A 820 18.75 5.74 -21.19
C CYS A 820 19.72 4.72 -20.56
N LEU A 821 19.46 3.44 -20.79
CA LEU A 821 20.28 2.34 -20.30
C LEU A 821 21.22 1.81 -21.38
N PHE A 822 20.69 1.62 -22.60
CA PHE A 822 21.40 0.99 -23.71
C PHE A 822 21.07 1.67 -25.04
N GLY A 823 22.01 1.69 -26.00
CA GLY A 823 21.79 2.30 -27.31
C GLY A 823 21.66 3.83 -27.26
N CYS A 824 22.26 4.48 -26.26
CA CYS A 824 22.08 5.91 -25.98
C CYS A 824 22.77 6.85 -26.99
N THR A 825 23.46 6.31 -27.98
CA THR A 825 23.94 7.08 -29.12
C THR A 825 22.75 7.41 -30.01
N THR A 826 22.58 8.65 -30.43
CA THR A 826 21.45 9.10 -31.28
C THR A 826 21.42 8.47 -32.69
N THR A 827 22.31 7.53 -32.97
CA THR A 827 22.45 6.83 -34.26
C THR A 827 22.34 5.32 -34.04
N ALA A 828 21.50 4.67 -34.85
CA ALA A 828 21.48 3.20 -34.96
C ALA A 828 22.87 2.67 -35.34
N GLY A 829 23.21 1.47 -34.87
CA GLY A 829 24.48 0.85 -35.21
C GLY A 829 24.54 -0.63 -34.87
N SER A 830 25.64 -1.27 -35.25
CA SER A 830 25.86 -2.72 -35.12
C SER A 830 26.95 -3.08 -34.12
N SER A 831 27.60 -2.09 -33.48
CA SER A 831 28.59 -2.34 -32.43
C SER A 831 27.95 -3.02 -31.19
N SER A 832 28.79 -3.50 -30.27
CA SER A 832 28.36 -4.15 -29.02
C SER A 832 27.54 -3.25 -28.10
N SER A 833 27.70 -1.94 -28.18
CA SER A 833 26.99 -0.94 -27.35
C SER A 833 25.82 -0.26 -28.07
N GLN A 834 25.58 -0.60 -29.35
CA GLN A 834 24.54 -0.03 -30.19
C GLN A 834 23.43 -1.04 -30.52
N LEU A 835 22.25 -0.51 -30.78
CA LEU A 835 21.06 -1.24 -31.22
C LEU A 835 20.54 -0.62 -32.53
N ASN A 836 19.71 -1.37 -33.25
CA ASN A 836 19.05 -0.94 -34.48
C ASN A 836 17.63 -1.50 -34.52
N VAL A 837 16.65 -0.62 -34.25
CA VAL A 837 15.22 -0.91 -34.12
C VAL A 837 14.98 -2.12 -33.19
N PRO A 838 15.36 -2.00 -31.91
CA PRO A 838 15.05 -3.05 -30.94
C PRO A 838 13.53 -3.20 -30.77
N ARG A 839 13.00 -4.42 -30.57
CA ARG A 839 11.54 -4.67 -30.52
C ARG A 839 11.02 -5.10 -29.17
N THR A 840 11.65 -6.09 -28.54
CA THR A 840 11.22 -6.61 -27.23
C THR A 840 12.41 -7.02 -26.38
N PHE A 841 12.15 -7.29 -25.11
CA PHE A 841 13.18 -7.65 -24.14
C PHE A 841 12.62 -8.47 -22.97
N GLY A 842 13.53 -9.09 -22.21
CA GLY A 842 13.22 -9.74 -20.94
C GLY A 842 14.43 -9.82 -20.02
N PHE A 843 14.19 -9.93 -18.71
CA PHE A 843 15.23 -10.07 -17.70
C PHE A 843 15.41 -11.54 -17.28
N ASP A 844 16.65 -11.94 -17.03
CA ASP A 844 16.92 -13.13 -16.21
C ASP A 844 16.87 -12.79 -14.71
N SER A 845 16.86 -13.81 -13.86
CA SER A 845 16.78 -13.67 -12.39
C SER A 845 17.99 -12.95 -11.79
N TYR A 846 19.10 -12.85 -12.53
CA TYR A 846 20.30 -12.12 -12.13
C TYR A 846 20.24 -10.64 -12.48
N GLY A 847 19.25 -10.20 -13.26
CA GLY A 847 19.12 -8.82 -13.73
C GLY A 847 19.84 -8.51 -15.04
N ASN A 848 20.29 -9.53 -15.77
CA ASN A 848 20.79 -9.33 -17.13
C ASN A 848 19.61 -9.14 -18.09
N LEU A 849 19.82 -8.31 -19.11
CA LEU A 849 18.78 -7.94 -20.07
C LEU A 849 19.05 -8.61 -21.43
N PHE A 850 18.03 -9.28 -21.97
CA PHE A 850 18.04 -9.81 -23.35
C PHE A 850 17.17 -8.92 -24.23
N VAL A 851 17.72 -8.42 -25.34
CA VAL A 851 17.03 -7.49 -26.27
C VAL A 851 17.03 -8.08 -27.67
N SER A 852 15.89 -8.06 -28.36
CA SER A 852 15.83 -8.37 -29.79
C SER A 852 16.28 -7.14 -30.58
N ASP A 853 17.46 -7.23 -31.18
CA ASP A 853 18.06 -6.18 -32.01
C ASP A 853 17.72 -6.48 -33.49
N GLN A 854 16.47 -6.17 -33.85
CA GLN A 854 15.78 -6.76 -35.01
C GLN A 854 16.55 -6.53 -36.32
N ASN A 855 16.90 -5.28 -36.64
CA ASN A 855 17.53 -4.97 -37.93
C ASN A 855 18.97 -5.49 -38.03
N ASN A 856 19.62 -5.71 -36.89
CA ASN A 856 20.92 -6.37 -36.82
C ASN A 856 20.80 -7.92 -36.79
N ASN A 857 19.58 -8.47 -36.80
CA ASN A 857 19.28 -9.91 -36.78
C ASN A 857 19.98 -10.67 -35.65
N ARG A 858 19.93 -10.13 -34.43
CA ARG A 858 20.56 -10.74 -33.25
C ARG A 858 19.76 -10.52 -31.97
N VAL A 859 20.05 -11.35 -30.97
CA VAL A 859 19.69 -11.10 -29.56
C VAL A 859 20.95 -10.64 -28.82
N GLN A 860 20.87 -9.48 -28.18
CA GLN A 860 21.94 -8.93 -27.35
C GLN A 860 21.64 -9.21 -25.86
N LYS A 861 22.66 -9.68 -25.12
CA LYS A 861 22.63 -9.84 -23.67
C LYS A 861 23.51 -8.77 -23.00
N PHE A 862 22.90 -7.90 -22.21
CA PHE A 862 23.58 -6.90 -21.39
C PHE A 862 23.74 -7.43 -19.96
N ILE A 863 24.99 -7.49 -19.49
CA ILE A 863 25.34 -8.03 -18.18
C ILE A 863 25.27 -6.93 -17.12
N ILE A 864 24.67 -7.24 -15.98
CA ILE A 864 24.64 -6.33 -14.83
C ILE A 864 26.06 -6.14 -14.27
N ALA A 865 26.48 -4.89 -14.08
CA ALA A 865 27.80 -4.54 -13.56
C ALA A 865 27.77 -4.31 -12.05
N SER A 866 26.75 -3.60 -11.56
CA SER A 866 26.52 -3.41 -10.12
C SER A 866 25.04 -3.18 -9.83
N ASN A 867 24.57 -3.62 -8.66
CA ASN A 867 23.23 -3.36 -8.15
C ASN A 867 23.33 -2.91 -6.68
N SER A 868 24.08 -1.83 -6.43
CA SER A 868 24.24 -1.30 -5.06
C SER A 868 23.10 -0.35 -4.72
N CYS A 869 22.52 -0.48 -3.53
CA CYS A 869 21.46 0.39 -3.01
C CYS A 869 21.97 1.50 -2.07
N SER A 870 23.29 1.71 -1.99
CA SER A 870 23.90 2.73 -1.12
C SER A 870 23.98 4.12 -1.77
N LEU A 871 23.92 5.17 -0.94
CA LEU A 871 24.18 6.56 -1.35
C LEU A 871 25.60 6.71 -1.92
N SER A 872 25.85 7.76 -2.72
CA SER A 872 27.19 8.04 -3.26
C SER A 872 28.19 8.52 -2.20
N TYR A 873 27.72 8.85 -1.00
CA TYR A 873 28.48 9.33 0.15
C TYR A 873 28.06 8.58 1.41
N ASN A 874 28.90 8.60 2.44
CA ASN A 874 28.58 7.99 3.71
C ASN A 874 27.67 8.91 4.53
N GLN A 875 26.55 8.34 4.96
CA GLN A 875 25.60 8.97 5.87
C GLN A 875 25.37 8.03 7.06
N PRO A 876 26.35 7.87 7.97
CA PRO A 876 26.20 6.99 9.13
C PRO A 876 25.06 7.44 10.04
N THR A 877 24.54 6.52 10.83
CA THR A 877 23.53 6.80 11.86
C THR A 877 24.25 7.05 13.19
N PHE A 878 24.04 8.20 13.82
CA PHE A 878 24.62 8.49 15.12
C PHE A 878 23.55 8.49 16.21
N CYS A 879 23.90 7.88 17.35
CA CYS A 879 23.14 8.03 18.58
C CYS A 879 23.42 9.40 19.22
N TYR A 880 22.48 9.94 19.99
CA TYR A 880 22.58 11.30 20.56
C TYR A 880 23.84 11.50 21.44
N ASN A 881 24.33 10.42 22.04
CA ASN A 881 25.52 10.33 22.89
C ASN A 881 26.79 9.94 22.13
N ALA A 882 26.80 9.92 20.79
CA ALA A 882 28.01 9.59 20.03
C ALA A 882 29.18 10.49 20.44
N LEU A 883 30.34 9.88 20.68
CA LEU A 883 31.57 10.59 21.07
C LEU A 883 32.68 10.25 20.09
N TRP A 884 33.51 11.25 19.82
CA TRP A 884 34.74 11.11 19.07
C TRP A 884 35.90 11.39 20.01
N PHE A 885 37.01 10.69 19.79
CA PHE A 885 38.23 10.97 20.55
C PHE A 885 38.61 12.43 20.40
N SER A 886 38.95 13.08 21.52
CA SER A 886 39.28 14.50 21.52
C SER A 886 40.52 14.82 20.69
N ASN A 887 41.45 13.87 20.55
CA ASN A 887 42.67 14.01 19.74
C ASN A 887 42.45 13.40 18.35
N ALA A 888 42.64 14.18 17.30
CA ALA A 888 42.67 13.69 15.92
C ALA A 888 44.04 13.14 15.51
N SER A 889 44.03 12.19 14.59
CA SER A 889 45.18 11.87 13.75
C SER A 889 45.23 12.84 12.56
N THR A 890 46.42 13.29 12.19
CA THR A 890 46.59 14.10 10.97
C THR A 890 46.60 13.19 9.76
N PHE A 891 45.51 13.24 8.98
CA PHE A 891 45.31 12.44 7.78
C PHE A 891 46.15 12.95 6.61
N ALA A 892 46.19 14.27 6.42
CA ALA A 892 47.00 14.90 5.37
C ALA A 892 47.56 16.24 5.84
N THR A 893 48.77 16.58 5.39
CA THR A 893 49.47 17.84 5.74
C THR A 893 49.62 18.74 4.52
N SER A 894 50.07 19.97 4.74
CA SER A 894 50.26 20.98 3.70
C SER A 894 51.16 20.55 2.55
N SER A 895 52.07 19.58 2.77
CA SER A 895 52.92 19.04 1.71
C SER A 895 52.13 18.25 0.65
N THR A 896 50.97 17.69 1.02
CA THR A 896 50.12 16.91 0.12
C THR A 896 48.95 17.74 -0.40
N ILE A 897 48.22 18.42 0.48
CA ILE A 897 46.95 19.12 0.15
C ILE A 897 47.10 20.61 -0.15
N GLY A 898 48.32 21.16 -0.04
CA GLY A 898 48.58 22.59 -0.18
C GLY A 898 48.11 23.41 1.02
N SER A 899 48.16 24.73 0.89
CA SER A 899 47.73 25.67 1.92
C SER A 899 46.21 25.88 1.90
N PHE A 900 45.60 25.99 3.08
CA PHE A 900 44.19 26.35 3.26
C PHE A 900 43.18 25.42 2.52
N PRO A 901 43.11 24.13 2.90
CA PRO A 901 42.16 23.18 2.32
C PRO A 901 40.72 23.61 2.61
N TYR A 902 39.83 23.41 1.62
CA TYR A 902 38.44 23.88 1.70
C TYR A 902 37.45 22.71 1.75
N GLY A 903 37.08 22.16 0.59
CA GLY A 903 36.17 21.03 0.48
C GLY A 903 36.82 19.69 0.83
N ILE A 904 35.99 18.74 1.22
CA ILE A 904 36.32 17.32 1.38
C ILE A 904 35.07 16.51 1.07
N PHE A 905 35.24 15.38 0.40
CA PHE A 905 34.16 14.44 0.11
C PHE A 905 34.65 13.01 0.33
N ILE A 906 33.80 12.17 0.90
CA ILE A 906 34.09 10.75 1.11
C ILE A 906 32.93 9.96 0.52
N ASN A 907 33.25 9.09 -0.44
CA ASN A 907 32.22 8.31 -1.13
C ASN A 907 31.78 7.10 -0.29
N GLY A 908 30.71 6.43 -0.72
CA GLY A 908 30.13 5.27 -0.01
C GLY A 908 31.06 4.05 0.16
N ILE A 909 32.26 4.06 -0.44
CA ILE A 909 33.30 3.02 -0.26
C ILE A 909 34.55 3.56 0.45
N ASN A 910 34.43 4.69 1.14
CA ASN A 910 35.47 5.35 1.95
C ASN A 910 36.69 5.87 1.19
N THR A 911 36.56 6.13 -0.11
CA THR A 911 37.60 6.87 -0.83
C THR A 911 37.46 8.36 -0.50
N VAL A 912 38.55 8.97 -0.04
CA VAL A 912 38.62 10.39 0.35
C VAL A 912 39.05 11.23 -0.85
N TYR A 913 38.34 12.33 -1.10
CA TYR A 913 38.59 13.29 -2.16
C TYR A 913 38.77 14.70 -1.58
N VAL A 914 39.88 15.35 -1.91
CA VAL A 914 40.17 16.73 -1.46
C VAL A 914 40.58 17.57 -2.68
N PRO A 915 39.88 18.66 -3.02
CA PRO A 915 40.36 19.64 -3.98
C PRO A 915 41.60 20.37 -3.44
N ASN A 916 42.66 20.42 -4.23
CA ASN A 916 43.85 21.20 -3.95
C ASN A 916 43.86 22.47 -4.81
N ARG A 917 43.75 23.61 -4.14
CA ARG A 917 43.66 24.95 -4.75
C ARG A 917 45.01 25.49 -5.24
N VAL A 918 46.12 24.94 -4.74
CA VAL A 918 47.47 25.35 -5.13
C VAL A 918 47.90 24.60 -6.39
N SER A 919 47.68 23.29 -6.44
CA SER A 919 48.01 22.46 -7.61
C SER A 919 46.90 22.43 -8.68
N ASN A 920 45.71 22.96 -8.37
CA ASN A 920 44.52 22.88 -9.23
C ASN A 920 44.17 21.43 -9.63
N THR A 921 44.15 20.55 -8.64
CA THR A 921 43.85 19.13 -8.84
C THR A 921 42.91 18.57 -7.78
N ILE A 922 42.36 17.38 -8.05
CA ILE A 922 41.69 16.56 -7.03
C ILE A 922 42.67 15.50 -6.54
N LEU A 923 42.85 15.41 -5.22
CA LEU A 923 43.64 14.37 -4.58
C LEU A 923 42.73 13.26 -4.06
N THR A 924 43.15 12.01 -4.23
CA THR A 924 42.35 10.81 -3.94
C THR A 924 43.12 9.81 -3.10
N TRP A 925 42.49 9.27 -2.06
CA TRP A 925 43.02 8.21 -1.20
C TRP A 925 42.00 7.08 -1.09
N SER A 926 42.36 5.88 -1.56
CA SER A 926 41.53 4.68 -1.42
C SER A 926 41.92 3.88 -0.17
N GLN A 927 40.96 3.16 0.43
CA GLN A 927 41.18 2.35 1.63
C GLN A 927 42.26 1.25 1.49
N TRP A 928 42.64 0.89 0.27
CA TRP A 928 43.55 -0.24 0.01
C TRP A 928 45.03 0.15 -0.04
N ASN A 929 45.38 1.44 -0.08
CA ASN A 929 46.76 1.91 -0.15
C ASN A 929 47.00 3.02 0.88
N ASN A 930 47.47 2.65 2.07
CA ASN A 930 47.84 3.59 3.15
C ASN A 930 49.00 4.54 2.80
N ILE A 931 49.55 4.50 1.58
CA ILE A 931 50.56 5.45 1.08
C ILE A 931 50.39 5.60 -0.45
N SER A 932 49.62 6.59 -0.92
CA SER A 932 49.82 7.35 -2.19
C SER A 932 48.51 7.97 -2.69
N THR A 933 48.61 9.13 -3.35
CA THR A 933 47.56 9.70 -4.19
C THR A 933 47.37 8.81 -5.42
N THR A 934 46.19 8.19 -5.59
CA THR A 934 45.98 7.20 -6.65
C THR A 934 45.70 7.79 -8.03
N ASN A 935 45.11 8.98 -8.10
CA ASN A 935 44.79 9.68 -9.35
C ASN A 935 44.75 11.21 -9.12
N THR A 936 45.30 11.97 -10.07
CA THR A 936 45.26 13.44 -10.11
C THR A 936 44.47 13.90 -11.32
N TYR A 937 43.27 14.45 -11.10
CA TYR A 937 42.49 15.14 -12.14
C TYR A 937 43.03 16.57 -12.27
N SER A 938 43.46 16.98 -13.47
CA SER A 938 44.10 18.27 -13.74
C SER A 938 43.24 19.19 -14.61
N ASN A 939 43.72 20.41 -14.88
CA ASN A 939 43.03 21.49 -15.61
C ASN A 939 41.83 22.09 -14.87
N LEU A 940 41.93 22.18 -13.54
CA LEU A 940 41.02 22.98 -12.72
C LEU A 940 41.58 24.39 -12.51
N ASN A 941 40.78 25.25 -11.92
CA ASN A 941 41.14 26.60 -11.53
C ASN A 941 40.52 26.87 -10.17
N ASN A 942 41.35 26.91 -9.13
CA ASN A 942 40.95 27.25 -7.76
C ASN A 942 39.68 26.52 -7.24
N PRO A 943 39.64 25.17 -7.26
CA PRO A 943 38.45 24.39 -6.91
C PRO A 943 38.14 24.46 -5.40
N TYR A 944 36.94 24.89 -5.03
CA TYR A 944 36.50 24.97 -3.62
C TYR A 944 35.78 23.73 -3.11
N SER A 945 34.94 23.10 -3.93
CA SER A 945 34.08 21.99 -3.52
C SER A 945 33.91 20.96 -4.64
N LEU A 946 33.53 19.74 -4.26
CA LEU A 946 33.24 18.65 -5.19
C LEU A 946 32.15 17.74 -4.62
N PHE A 947 31.47 16.99 -5.48
CA PHE A 947 30.50 15.97 -5.12
C PHE A 947 30.52 14.82 -6.13
N MET A 948 30.21 13.60 -5.71
CA MET A 948 30.12 12.44 -6.60
C MET A 948 28.69 11.95 -6.73
N SER A 949 28.23 11.65 -7.95
CA SER A 949 26.94 11.00 -8.17
C SER A 949 26.99 9.50 -7.83
N MET A 950 25.83 8.86 -7.70
CA MET A 950 25.76 7.40 -7.48
C MET A 950 26.30 6.57 -8.66
N THR A 951 26.45 7.18 -9.84
CA THR A 951 27.10 6.57 -11.01
C THR A 951 28.62 6.63 -10.96
N GLY A 952 29.21 7.27 -9.94
CA GLY A 952 30.65 7.45 -9.79
C GLY A 952 31.22 8.68 -10.52
N ASP A 953 30.37 9.51 -11.14
CA ASP A 953 30.83 10.72 -11.83
C ASP A 953 31.19 11.82 -10.82
N ILE A 954 32.29 12.54 -11.07
CA ILE A 954 32.79 13.61 -10.18
C ILE A 954 32.35 14.96 -10.72
N TYR A 955 31.67 15.75 -9.89
CA TYR A 955 31.26 17.12 -10.15
C TYR A 955 32.11 18.05 -9.31
N ILE A 956 32.76 19.03 -9.92
CA ILE A 956 33.73 19.88 -9.23
C ILE A 956 33.63 21.34 -9.66
N ASP A 957 33.77 22.22 -8.68
CA ASP A 957 33.93 23.66 -8.88
C ASP A 957 35.17 23.93 -9.73
N ASN A 958 35.03 24.76 -10.77
CA ASN A 958 36.13 25.17 -11.62
C ASN A 958 36.26 26.70 -11.72
N GLY A 959 36.18 27.36 -10.55
CA GLY A 959 36.87 28.63 -10.30
C GLY A 959 36.17 29.94 -10.64
N TYR A 960 36.64 30.99 -9.96
CA TYR A 960 36.17 32.39 -9.97
C TYR A 960 36.26 33.07 -11.36
N SER A 961 37.24 32.69 -12.19
CA SER A 961 37.46 33.31 -13.51
C SER A 961 36.64 32.70 -14.65
N TYR A 962 36.16 31.46 -14.50
CA TYR A 962 35.38 30.75 -15.52
C TYR A 962 33.91 30.58 -15.14
N GLY A 963 33.60 30.53 -13.84
CA GLY A 963 32.23 30.46 -13.38
C GLY A 963 31.49 29.22 -13.89
N ARG A 964 31.97 28.02 -13.52
CA ARG A 964 31.31 26.78 -13.93
C ARG A 964 31.59 25.59 -13.02
N VAL A 965 30.73 24.59 -13.12
CA VAL A 965 30.91 23.24 -12.55
C VAL A 965 31.19 22.28 -13.70
N ASP A 966 32.30 21.55 -13.60
CA ASP A 966 32.70 20.53 -14.57
C ASP A 966 32.42 19.12 -14.02
N LYS A 967 32.05 18.19 -14.92
CA LYS A 967 31.83 16.77 -14.66
C LYS A 967 32.96 15.95 -15.29
N TYR A 968 33.55 15.06 -14.49
CA TYR A 968 34.43 13.97 -14.97
C TYR A 968 33.68 12.65 -14.90
N THR A 969 33.60 11.94 -16.03
CA THR A 969 32.93 10.63 -16.09
C THR A 969 33.75 9.56 -15.37
N PHE A 970 33.10 8.66 -14.64
CA PHE A 970 33.77 7.55 -13.96
C PHE A 970 34.69 6.74 -14.90
N ASN A 971 35.91 6.43 -14.47
CA ASN A 971 36.95 5.74 -15.26
C ASN A 971 37.30 6.38 -16.62
N SER A 972 37.02 7.67 -16.80
CA SER A 972 37.35 8.41 -18.00
C SER A 972 38.05 9.74 -17.66
N SER A 973 38.94 10.18 -18.53
CA SER A 973 39.49 11.53 -18.49
C SER A 973 38.57 12.56 -19.17
N ASN A 974 37.39 12.14 -19.64
CA ASN A 974 36.44 13.00 -20.33
C ASN A 974 35.82 14.01 -19.37
N ARG A 975 35.96 15.29 -19.70
CA ARG A 975 35.51 16.44 -18.91
C ARG A 975 34.46 17.22 -19.71
N VAL A 976 33.29 17.44 -19.11
CA VAL A 976 32.22 18.24 -19.71
C VAL A 976 31.73 19.29 -18.71
N THR A 977 31.54 20.52 -19.16
CA THR A 977 30.89 21.56 -18.36
C THR A 977 29.41 21.26 -18.24
N VAL A 978 28.91 21.16 -17.01
CA VAL A 978 27.50 20.78 -16.74
C VAL A 978 26.67 21.94 -16.20
N MET A 979 27.29 22.93 -15.57
CA MET A 979 26.58 24.10 -15.05
C MET A 979 27.45 25.35 -15.20
N ASN A 980 26.91 26.42 -15.78
CA ASN A 980 27.53 27.74 -15.83
C ASN A 980 27.01 28.59 -14.67
N VAL A 981 27.90 29.08 -13.81
CA VAL A 981 27.57 29.85 -12.59
C VAL A 981 28.34 31.16 -12.57
N ASN A 982 27.80 32.21 -11.96
CA ASN A 982 28.50 33.49 -11.89
C ASN A 982 29.48 33.55 -10.70
N GLY A 983 30.37 32.58 -10.54
CA GLY A 983 31.36 32.56 -9.46
C GLY A 983 31.69 31.17 -8.95
N SER A 984 32.50 31.09 -7.89
CA SER A 984 32.89 29.81 -7.28
C SER A 984 31.76 29.17 -6.50
N CYS A 985 31.64 27.85 -6.63
CA CYS A 985 30.75 27.03 -5.82
C CYS A 985 31.44 26.62 -4.52
N TYR A 986 31.03 27.24 -3.41
CA TYR A 986 31.59 26.98 -2.09
C TYR A 986 31.06 25.69 -1.45
N GLY A 987 29.89 25.24 -1.89
CA GLY A 987 29.30 23.95 -1.59
C GLY A 987 28.62 23.40 -2.84
N LEU A 988 28.89 22.13 -3.13
CA LEU A 988 28.25 21.37 -4.20
C LEU A 988 27.51 20.19 -3.59
N PHE A 989 26.31 19.93 -4.07
CA PHE A 989 25.50 18.78 -3.64
C PHE A 989 24.63 18.31 -4.80
N ILE A 990 24.42 17.00 -4.94
CA ILE A 990 23.46 16.44 -5.89
C ILE A 990 22.36 15.76 -5.09
N ASP A 991 21.12 16.22 -5.28
CA ASP A 991 19.96 15.65 -4.58
C ASP A 991 19.50 14.33 -5.20
N VAL A 992 18.57 13.68 -4.50
CA VAL A 992 17.85 12.49 -4.93
C VAL A 992 16.84 12.76 -6.06
N SER A 993 16.96 13.86 -6.80
CA SER A 993 16.23 14.14 -8.04
C SER A 993 17.18 14.58 -9.15
N ASN A 994 18.48 14.35 -8.96
CA ASN A 994 19.54 14.67 -9.91
C ASN A 994 19.67 16.18 -10.19
N ASN A 995 19.22 17.03 -9.25
CA ASN A 995 19.54 18.45 -9.28
C ASN A 995 20.91 18.68 -8.64
N LEU A 996 21.81 19.32 -9.38
CA LEU A 996 23.07 19.82 -8.89
C LEU A 996 22.84 21.19 -8.24
N TYR A 997 23.25 21.36 -7.00
CA TYR A 997 23.19 22.62 -6.25
C TYR A 997 24.58 23.21 -6.10
N CYS A 998 24.66 24.54 -6.14
CA CYS A 998 25.87 25.31 -5.94
C CYS A 998 25.58 26.54 -5.06
N SER A 999 26.34 26.73 -3.98
CA SER A 999 26.29 27.94 -3.16
C SER A 999 27.29 28.99 -3.65
N LEU A 1000 26.77 30.18 -3.91
CA LEU A 1000 27.52 31.32 -4.45
C LEU A 1000 27.72 32.36 -3.35
N LYS A 1001 28.81 32.21 -2.60
CA LYS A 1001 29.17 33.08 -1.47
C LYS A 1001 29.05 34.57 -1.81
N ASN A 1002 29.70 35.02 -2.87
CA ASN A 1002 29.76 36.45 -3.23
C ASN A 1002 28.46 36.98 -3.87
N HIS A 1003 27.52 36.11 -4.20
CA HIS A 1003 26.23 36.46 -4.79
C HIS A 1003 25.07 36.28 -3.83
N HIS A 1004 25.32 35.85 -2.58
CA HIS A 1004 24.29 35.73 -1.56
C HIS A 1004 23.13 34.80 -1.96
N GLN A 1005 23.43 33.73 -2.72
CA GLN A 1005 22.44 32.81 -3.28
C GLN A 1005 22.93 31.36 -3.32
N VAL A 1006 21.97 30.44 -3.39
CA VAL A 1006 22.18 29.04 -3.81
C VAL A 1006 21.41 28.81 -5.10
N VAL A 1007 22.07 28.23 -6.09
CA VAL A 1007 21.49 27.93 -7.41
C VAL A 1007 21.40 26.42 -7.62
N LYS A 1008 20.49 25.97 -8.49
CA LYS A 1008 20.32 24.56 -8.85
C LYS A 1008 20.07 24.33 -10.34
N LEU A 1009 20.47 23.17 -10.84
CA LEU A 1009 20.25 22.73 -12.22
C LEU A 1009 19.91 21.24 -12.25
N LEU A 1010 18.85 20.87 -12.97
CA LEU A 1010 18.57 19.48 -13.29
C LEU A 1010 19.58 18.97 -14.32
N LEU A 1011 20.37 17.97 -13.94
CA LEU A 1011 21.40 17.40 -14.82
C LEU A 1011 20.77 16.70 -16.03
N ASN A 1012 21.46 16.76 -17.18
CA ASN A 1012 21.07 16.17 -18.47
C ASN A 1012 19.78 16.73 -19.11
N ASN A 1013 19.26 17.87 -18.63
CA ASN A 1013 18.05 18.50 -19.18
C ASN A 1013 18.30 19.39 -20.43
N GLY A 1014 19.42 19.20 -21.14
CA GLY A 1014 19.77 19.97 -22.35
C GLY A 1014 20.17 21.43 -22.15
N THR A 1015 20.25 21.93 -20.91
CA THR A 1015 20.68 23.30 -20.56
C THR A 1015 21.81 23.27 -19.52
N THR A 1016 22.67 24.29 -19.53
CA THR A 1016 23.74 24.52 -18.54
C THR A 1016 23.47 25.72 -17.63
N ILE A 1017 22.32 26.39 -17.79
CA ILE A 1017 21.97 27.61 -17.04
C ILE A 1017 21.15 27.24 -15.80
N PRO A 1018 21.63 27.51 -14.58
CA PRO A 1018 20.94 27.15 -13.35
C PRO A 1018 19.81 28.15 -13.00
N THR A 1019 18.96 27.72 -12.08
CA THR A 1019 17.87 28.52 -11.49
C THR A 1019 18.16 28.81 -10.02
N ILE A 1020 17.53 29.82 -9.44
CA ILE A 1020 17.70 30.15 -8.01
C ILE A 1020 17.00 29.08 -7.16
N ALA A 1021 17.73 28.47 -6.23
CA ALA A 1021 17.19 27.57 -5.23
C ALA A 1021 16.86 28.31 -3.92
N ALA A 1022 17.71 29.25 -3.50
CA ALA A 1022 17.50 30.06 -2.30
C ALA A 1022 18.31 31.38 -2.35
N GLY A 1023 17.86 32.38 -1.59
CA GLY A 1023 18.47 33.71 -1.56
C GLY A 1023 18.04 34.59 -2.73
N ASN A 1024 17.82 35.87 -2.47
CA ASN A 1024 17.36 36.84 -3.47
C ASN A 1024 18.50 37.65 -4.13
N GLY A 1025 19.77 37.32 -3.86
CA GLY A 1025 20.92 38.04 -4.43
C GLY A 1025 21.42 39.19 -3.58
N SER A 1026 20.70 39.53 -2.50
CA SER A 1026 21.06 40.62 -1.59
C SER A 1026 21.45 40.08 -0.22
N ALA A 1027 22.54 40.62 0.33
CA ALA A 1027 22.97 40.34 1.69
C ALA A 1027 21.96 40.87 2.71
N GLY A 1028 21.44 40.01 3.60
CA GLY A 1028 20.56 40.46 4.66
C GLY A 1028 20.02 39.35 5.56
N PRO A 1029 19.38 39.68 6.69
CA PRO A 1029 18.93 38.72 7.69
C PRO A 1029 17.50 38.18 7.47
N LEU A 1030 16.76 38.69 6.47
CA LEU A 1030 15.39 38.26 6.20
C LEU A 1030 15.33 36.77 5.79
N SER A 1031 14.14 36.16 5.86
CA SER A 1031 13.94 34.73 5.58
C SER A 1031 14.30 34.34 4.14
N ASN A 1032 14.15 35.24 3.18
CA ASN A 1032 14.51 35.03 1.76
C ASN A 1032 15.87 35.63 1.37
N MET A 1033 16.62 36.18 2.32
CA MET A 1033 17.95 36.74 2.12
C MET A 1033 19.00 35.81 2.74
N LEU A 1034 20.14 35.70 2.06
CA LEU A 1034 21.32 35.00 2.57
C LEU A 1034 22.47 35.99 2.62
N ASN A 1035 23.50 35.71 3.40
CA ASN A 1035 24.72 36.49 3.47
C ASN A 1035 25.95 35.58 3.47
N SER A 1036 26.66 35.55 2.35
CA SER A 1036 27.85 34.70 2.15
C SER A 1036 27.56 33.20 2.39
N PRO A 1037 26.55 32.59 1.73
CA PRO A 1037 26.22 31.19 1.95
C PRO A 1037 27.35 30.26 1.46
N GLN A 1038 27.64 29.21 2.22
CA GLN A 1038 28.73 28.28 1.92
C GLN A 1038 28.25 26.82 1.94
N GLY A 1039 28.42 26.09 3.05
CA GLY A 1039 27.99 24.71 3.17
C GLY A 1039 26.51 24.54 2.88
N ILE A 1040 26.18 23.55 2.06
CA ILE A 1040 24.80 23.17 1.73
C ILE A 1040 24.63 21.67 1.86
N TYR A 1041 23.42 21.25 2.20
CA TYR A 1041 23.01 19.86 2.21
C TYR A 1041 21.54 19.77 1.77
N VAL A 1042 21.19 18.75 0.98
CA VAL A 1042 19.81 18.51 0.55
C VAL A 1042 19.36 17.13 1.04
N ASP A 1043 18.27 17.08 1.80
CA ASP A 1043 17.75 15.82 2.33
C ASP A 1043 16.94 15.02 1.27
N SER A 1044 16.51 13.82 1.65
CA SER A 1044 15.72 12.93 0.78
C SER A 1044 14.34 13.48 0.42
N ASN A 1045 13.83 14.46 1.15
CA ASN A 1045 12.57 15.16 0.87
C ASN A 1045 12.79 16.40 -0.02
N LEU A 1046 14.02 16.62 -0.50
CA LEU A 1046 14.48 17.76 -1.29
C LEU A 1046 14.54 19.09 -0.52
N ASN A 1047 14.54 19.06 0.82
CA ASN A 1047 14.71 20.27 1.60
C ASN A 1047 16.17 20.68 1.65
N LEU A 1048 16.43 21.99 1.58
CA LEU A 1048 17.76 22.57 1.49
C LEU A 1048 18.18 23.21 2.81
N TYR A 1049 19.31 22.76 3.35
CA TYR A 1049 19.98 23.32 4.52
C TYR A 1049 21.16 24.15 4.07
N ILE A 1050 21.29 25.38 4.59
CA ILE A 1050 22.27 26.36 4.12
C ILE A 1050 23.00 26.96 5.31
N ALA A 1051 24.33 26.94 5.25
CA ALA A 1051 25.18 27.68 6.18
C ALA A 1051 25.20 29.13 5.71
N ASP A 1052 24.34 29.94 6.32
CA ASP A 1052 24.22 31.36 6.06
C ASP A 1052 25.31 32.10 6.84
N SER A 1053 26.55 31.93 6.37
CA SER A 1053 27.76 32.11 7.16
C SER A 1053 27.87 33.48 7.81
N ALA A 1054 27.72 34.57 7.03
CA ALA A 1054 27.88 35.91 7.58
C ALA A 1054 26.68 36.40 8.40
N ASN A 1055 25.53 35.71 8.31
CA ASN A 1055 24.41 35.92 9.23
C ASN A 1055 24.51 35.05 10.49
N ASN A 1056 25.56 34.23 10.64
CA ASN A 1056 25.80 33.39 11.82
C ASN A 1056 24.64 32.43 12.14
N ARG A 1057 24.05 31.81 11.11
CA ARG A 1057 22.89 30.93 11.26
C ARG A 1057 22.86 29.80 10.24
N ILE A 1058 22.05 28.78 10.50
CA ILE A 1058 21.67 27.76 9.52
C ILE A 1058 20.21 27.97 9.09
N GLN A 1059 19.99 28.09 7.79
CA GLN A 1059 18.66 28.23 7.18
C GLN A 1059 18.19 26.89 6.63
N PHE A 1060 16.92 26.55 6.90
CA PHE A 1060 16.18 25.44 6.32
C PHE A 1060 15.15 25.97 5.32
N ILE A 1061 15.20 25.48 4.09
CA ILE A 1061 14.28 25.84 3.01
C ILE A 1061 13.51 24.58 2.63
N GLN A 1062 12.20 24.57 2.88
CA GLN A 1062 11.34 23.46 2.48
C GLN A 1062 11.19 23.43 0.95
N THR A 1063 11.09 22.22 0.37
CA THR A 1063 10.91 22.01 -1.06
C THR A 1063 9.77 22.86 -1.63
N GLY A 1064 10.07 23.63 -2.69
CA GLY A 1064 9.11 24.51 -3.37
C GLY A 1064 8.92 25.88 -2.71
N GLN A 1065 9.57 26.16 -1.58
CA GLN A 1065 9.54 27.47 -0.92
C GLN A 1065 10.81 28.28 -1.22
N LEU A 1066 10.72 29.61 -1.09
CA LEU A 1066 11.85 30.55 -1.21
C LEU A 1066 12.21 31.24 0.11
N ASN A 1067 11.34 31.13 1.13
CA ASN A 1067 11.58 31.66 2.47
C ASN A 1067 12.14 30.56 3.36
N GLY A 1068 13.23 30.84 4.07
CA GLY A 1068 13.85 29.91 5.00
C GLY A 1068 13.48 30.16 6.45
N VAL A 1069 13.44 29.05 7.20
CA VAL A 1069 13.30 29.02 8.65
C VAL A 1069 14.69 28.88 9.26
N THR A 1070 15.02 29.74 10.22
CA THR A 1070 16.30 29.64 10.94
C THR A 1070 16.20 28.55 12.01
N ILE A 1071 16.97 27.47 11.85
CA ILE A 1071 16.92 26.31 12.74
C ILE A 1071 17.94 26.38 13.89
N VAL A 1072 19.05 27.12 13.72
CA VAL A 1072 20.06 27.36 14.77
C VAL A 1072 20.90 28.60 14.45
N GLY A 1073 21.41 29.28 15.47
CA GLY A 1073 22.18 30.52 15.35
C GLY A 1073 21.29 31.76 15.42
N ASN A 1074 21.79 32.87 14.88
CA ASN A 1074 21.13 34.17 14.99
C ASN A 1074 19.74 34.17 14.33
N GLY A 1075 18.71 34.56 15.09
CA GLY A 1075 17.31 34.55 14.65
C GLY A 1075 16.58 33.21 14.86
N SER A 1076 17.23 32.19 15.41
CA SER A 1076 16.56 30.97 15.88
C SER A 1076 15.93 31.15 17.27
N SER A 1077 14.98 30.29 17.62
CA SER A 1077 14.45 30.18 19.00
C SER A 1077 15.44 29.48 19.96
N THR A 1078 16.54 28.93 19.45
CA THR A 1078 17.57 28.28 20.26
C THR A 1078 18.61 29.30 20.72
N ASN A 1079 19.07 29.23 21.98
CA ASN A 1079 20.13 30.09 22.50
C ASN A 1079 21.54 29.69 22.00
N PHE A 1080 21.65 28.84 20.98
CA PHE A 1080 22.93 28.31 20.52
C PHE A 1080 23.58 29.26 19.51
N ILE A 1081 24.69 29.86 19.92
CA ILE A 1081 25.40 30.87 19.12
C ILE A 1081 26.38 30.17 18.18
N LEU A 1082 26.20 30.43 16.88
CA LEU A 1082 27.16 30.10 15.83
C LEU A 1082 27.97 31.35 15.47
N ASN A 1083 29.17 31.16 14.93
CA ASN A 1083 30.02 32.22 14.43
C ASN A 1083 30.67 31.78 13.10
N TYR A 1084 30.16 32.36 12.01
CA TYR A 1084 30.58 32.09 10.65
C TYR A 1084 30.60 30.59 10.28
N PRO A 1085 29.44 29.88 10.34
CA PRO A 1085 29.40 28.46 10.00
C PRO A 1085 29.69 28.24 8.51
N THR A 1086 30.53 27.27 8.14
CA THR A 1086 30.95 27.07 6.74
C THR A 1086 30.59 25.73 6.14
N GLY A 1087 30.31 24.71 6.95
CA GLY A 1087 30.02 23.34 6.49
C GLY A 1087 28.83 22.72 7.23
N ILE A 1088 28.04 21.91 6.52
CA ILE A 1088 26.88 21.19 7.06
C ILE A 1088 26.87 19.79 6.47
N VAL A 1089 26.65 18.77 7.31
CA VAL A 1089 26.25 17.43 6.88
C VAL A 1089 25.17 16.90 7.82
N LEU A 1090 24.27 16.04 7.32
CA LEU A 1090 23.29 15.33 8.14
C LEU A 1090 23.70 13.87 8.28
N ASP A 1091 23.36 13.27 9.42
CA ASP A 1091 23.39 11.82 9.61
C ASP A 1091 22.11 11.16 9.04
N ALA A 1092 22.01 9.83 9.08
CA ALA A 1092 20.85 9.12 8.51
C ALA A 1092 19.54 9.32 9.31
N ASN A 1093 19.62 9.82 10.55
CA ASN A 1093 18.46 10.18 11.36
C ASN A 1093 18.04 11.65 11.16
N GLY A 1094 18.77 12.42 10.35
CA GLY A 1094 18.53 13.83 10.11
C GLY A 1094 19.15 14.77 11.15
N TYR A 1095 20.04 14.30 12.03
CA TYR A 1095 20.80 15.18 12.92
C TYR A 1095 21.85 15.97 12.13
N LEU A 1096 21.85 17.29 12.35
CA LEU A 1096 22.79 18.22 11.75
C LEU A 1096 24.15 18.19 12.45
N PHE A 1097 25.20 18.20 11.65
CA PHE A 1097 26.56 18.50 12.06
C PHE A 1097 27.00 19.77 11.34
N ILE A 1098 27.55 20.71 12.09
CA ILE A 1098 27.90 22.06 11.61
C ILE A 1098 29.37 22.34 11.92
N VAL A 1099 30.09 22.84 10.91
CA VAL A 1099 31.42 23.43 11.07
C VAL A 1099 31.24 24.88 11.51
N ASP A 1100 31.53 25.17 12.78
CA ASP A 1100 31.38 26.49 13.40
C ASP A 1100 32.73 27.22 13.42
N SER A 1101 33.08 27.82 12.29
CA SER A 1101 34.47 28.03 11.89
C SER A 1101 35.20 29.10 12.67
N TYR A 1102 34.58 30.24 12.97
CA TYR A 1102 35.20 31.26 13.82
C TYR A 1102 35.18 30.90 15.30
N ASN A 1103 34.37 29.93 15.70
CA ASN A 1103 34.47 29.31 17.02
C ASN A 1103 35.44 28.11 17.04
N HIS A 1104 36.10 27.80 15.91
CA HIS A 1104 37.12 26.77 15.78
C HIS A 1104 36.66 25.36 16.20
N ARG A 1105 35.39 25.02 15.96
CA ARG A 1105 34.79 23.79 16.48
C ARG A 1105 33.81 23.13 15.50
N ILE A 1106 33.49 21.87 15.76
CA ILE A 1106 32.37 21.16 15.14
C ILE A 1106 31.26 20.99 16.17
N VAL A 1107 30.03 21.26 15.75
CA VAL A 1107 28.82 21.19 16.57
C VAL A 1107 27.89 20.15 15.98
N ALA A 1108 27.26 19.34 16.81
CA ALA A 1108 26.21 18.41 16.40
C ALA A 1108 24.90 18.75 17.10
N SER A 1109 23.80 18.64 16.35
CA SER A 1109 22.46 18.61 16.90
C SER A 1109 22.20 17.26 17.56
N SER A 1110 21.28 17.27 18.51
CA SER A 1110 20.76 16.10 19.17
C SER A 1110 19.32 16.39 19.58
N TYR A 1111 18.66 15.36 20.10
CA TYR A 1111 17.36 15.50 20.75
C TYR A 1111 17.32 16.60 21.83
N TYR A 1112 18.44 16.83 22.54
CA TYR A 1112 18.55 17.83 23.62
C TYR A 1112 19.03 19.21 23.13
N GLY A 1113 19.09 19.42 21.81
CA GLY A 1113 19.64 20.63 21.19
C GLY A 1113 21.07 20.43 20.70
N PHE A 1114 21.80 21.54 20.53
CA PHE A 1114 23.13 21.54 19.91
C PHE A 1114 24.25 21.47 20.96
N ARG A 1115 25.28 20.67 20.68
CA ARG A 1115 26.49 20.56 21.51
C ARG A 1115 27.75 20.58 20.67
N CYS A 1116 28.83 21.11 21.24
CA CYS A 1116 30.15 20.98 20.63
C CYS A 1116 30.64 19.54 20.77
N ILE A 1117 31.20 18.98 19.69
CA ILE A 1117 31.74 17.62 19.66
C ILE A 1117 33.25 17.57 19.38
N VAL A 1118 33.81 18.57 18.69
CA VAL A 1118 35.25 18.65 18.37
C VAL A 1118 35.71 20.11 18.49
N GLY A 1119 36.92 20.35 19.01
CA GLY A 1119 37.50 21.70 19.08
C GLY A 1119 36.94 22.59 20.20
N CYS A 1120 36.27 22.00 21.20
CA CYS A 1120 35.52 22.75 22.21
C CYS A 1120 36.39 23.58 23.19
N SER A 1121 37.71 23.39 23.17
CA SER A 1121 38.68 24.16 23.97
C SER A 1121 39.26 25.38 23.25
N GLY A 1122 38.63 25.79 22.14
CA GLY A 1122 39.02 26.94 21.34
C GLY A 1122 40.09 26.64 20.30
N GLY A 1123 40.49 27.68 19.56
CA GLY A 1123 41.41 27.56 18.42
C GLY A 1123 42.83 27.13 18.79
N GLY A 1124 43.49 26.40 17.89
CA GLY A 1124 44.90 26.02 18.02
C GLY A 1124 45.36 24.97 17.00
N SER A 1125 46.62 24.53 17.12
CA SER A 1125 47.27 23.57 16.22
C SER A 1125 47.53 22.18 16.83
N THR A 1126 47.21 21.99 18.12
CA THR A 1126 47.33 20.67 18.79
C THR A 1126 46.35 19.65 18.19
N ALA A 1127 46.54 18.36 18.49
CA ALA A 1127 45.69 17.28 17.97
C ALA A 1127 44.20 17.43 18.37
N SER A 1128 43.92 18.10 19.49
CA SER A 1128 42.56 18.34 20.00
C SER A 1128 41.92 19.66 19.59
N LYS A 1129 42.63 20.45 18.78
CA LYS A 1129 42.19 21.79 18.38
C LYS A 1129 42.13 21.91 16.87
N LEU A 1130 41.22 22.77 16.42
CA LEU A 1130 41.08 23.19 15.04
C LEU A 1130 41.41 24.68 14.95
N SER A 1131 41.72 25.16 13.75
CA SER A 1131 41.92 26.57 13.46
C SER A 1131 41.23 26.93 12.15
N PHE A 1132 40.07 27.59 12.27
CA PHE A 1132 39.23 28.01 11.15
C PHE A 1132 38.88 26.86 10.20
N PRO A 1133 38.23 25.78 10.71
CA PRO A 1133 37.84 24.64 9.90
C PRO A 1133 36.85 25.04 8.80
N GLN A 1134 36.90 24.39 7.63
CA GLN A 1134 36.10 24.80 6.46
C GLN A 1134 34.98 23.82 6.12
N SER A 1135 35.27 22.52 6.10
CA SER A 1135 34.32 21.47 5.70
C SER A 1135 34.59 20.19 6.49
N MET A 1136 33.61 19.29 6.45
CA MET A 1136 33.74 17.95 7.01
C MET A 1136 33.00 16.89 6.20
N ALA A 1137 33.40 15.64 6.37
CA ALA A 1137 32.72 14.46 5.82
C ALA A 1137 32.92 13.25 6.73
N PHE A 1138 32.03 12.26 6.61
CA PHE A 1138 32.11 11.01 7.35
C PHE A 1138 32.65 9.87 6.48
N ASP A 1139 33.38 8.94 7.10
CA ASP A 1139 33.53 7.60 6.54
C ASP A 1139 32.37 6.69 6.99
N SER A 1140 32.31 5.47 6.45
CA SER A 1140 31.27 4.48 6.76
C SER A 1140 31.34 3.96 8.19
N TYR A 1141 32.47 4.19 8.89
CA TYR A 1141 32.63 3.87 10.31
C TYR A 1141 32.17 5.00 11.22
N GLY A 1142 31.84 6.16 10.66
CA GLY A 1142 31.40 7.35 11.38
C GLY A 1142 32.54 8.23 11.91
N ASN A 1143 33.77 8.06 11.44
CA ASN A 1143 34.86 8.97 11.74
C ASN A 1143 34.66 10.31 11.02
N ILE A 1144 35.04 11.42 11.66
CA ILE A 1144 34.92 12.76 11.08
C ILE A 1144 36.25 13.16 10.46
N TYR A 1145 36.24 13.53 9.20
CA TYR A 1145 37.37 14.18 8.53
C TYR A 1145 37.07 15.66 8.38
N VAL A 1146 37.95 16.52 8.92
CA VAL A 1146 37.78 17.99 8.92
C VAL A 1146 38.92 18.65 8.16
N THR A 1147 38.60 19.56 7.24
CA THR A 1147 39.58 20.46 6.63
C THR A 1147 39.90 21.60 7.60
N ASP A 1148 41.07 21.52 8.22
CA ASP A 1148 41.55 22.46 9.24
C ASP A 1148 42.33 23.60 8.54
N GLY A 1149 41.58 24.61 8.09
CA GLY A 1149 42.00 25.59 7.08
C GLY A 1149 43.29 26.34 7.44
N ASN A 1150 43.33 27.04 8.58
CA ASN A 1150 44.51 27.83 8.96
C ASN A 1150 45.71 26.96 9.33
N ASN A 1151 45.49 25.74 9.82
CA ASN A 1151 46.56 24.78 10.08
C ASN A 1151 47.02 24.02 8.82
N SER A 1152 46.38 24.25 7.66
CA SER A 1152 46.70 23.63 6.37
C SER A 1152 46.82 22.10 6.43
N ARG A 1153 45.85 21.44 7.08
CA ARG A 1153 45.82 19.98 7.27
C ARG A 1153 44.40 19.42 7.17
N VAL A 1154 44.28 18.11 6.98
CA VAL A 1154 43.04 17.36 7.24
C VAL A 1154 43.22 16.55 8.51
N GLN A 1155 42.31 16.72 9.46
CA GLN A 1155 42.28 15.98 10.73
C GLN A 1155 41.20 14.91 10.68
N GLN A 1156 41.52 13.70 11.13
CA GLN A 1156 40.58 12.60 11.31
C GLN A 1156 40.31 12.41 12.81
N PHE A 1157 39.05 12.59 13.22
CA PHE A 1157 38.57 12.29 14.56
C PHE A 1157 37.88 10.93 14.53
N THR A 1158 38.48 9.96 15.20
CA THR A 1158 37.94 8.61 15.27
C THR A 1158 36.73 8.56 16.19
N LEU A 1159 35.67 7.89 15.74
CA LEU A 1159 34.48 7.63 16.54
C LEU A 1159 34.86 6.71 17.70
N GLU A 1160 34.73 7.22 18.92
CA GLU A 1160 35.11 6.50 20.15
C GLU A 1160 33.99 5.58 20.59
N THR A 1161 32.78 6.12 20.69
CA THR A 1161 31.59 5.35 21.01
C THR A 1161 30.42 5.83 20.17
N ASN A 1162 29.72 4.86 19.58
CA ASN A 1162 28.40 5.04 19.01
C ASN A 1162 27.49 3.98 19.64
N ASN A 1163 27.52 3.93 20.96
CA ASN A 1163 26.77 2.95 21.74
C ASN A 1163 25.30 3.32 21.72
N CYS A 1164 24.62 2.79 20.72
CA CYS A 1164 23.18 2.64 20.70
C CYS A 1164 22.77 1.46 21.60
N SER A 1165 23.31 1.41 22.83
CA SER A 1165 22.83 0.46 23.81
C SER A 1165 21.45 0.95 24.27
N LYS A 1166 20.42 0.17 23.93
CA LYS A 1166 19.34 -0.06 24.90
C LYS A 1166 20.05 -0.38 26.21
N PHE A 1167 19.89 0.48 27.22
CA PHE A 1167 20.50 0.47 28.56
C PHE A 1167 21.96 1.01 28.73
N PRO A 1168 22.25 1.82 29.78
CA PRO A 1168 23.50 1.80 30.52
C PRO A 1168 23.31 1.13 31.90
N CYS A 1169 24.26 0.26 32.28
CA CYS A 1169 24.61 -0.05 33.67
C CYS A 1169 25.23 1.19 34.34
N ILE A 1170 25.17 1.48 35.64
CA ILE A 1170 24.76 0.79 36.88
C ILE A 1170 23.73 1.68 37.59
#